data_AF-A0A4Y9Z4J6-F1
#
_entry.id   AF-A0A4Y9Z4J6-F1
#
_cell.length_a   1.000
_cell.length_b   1.000
_cell.length_c   1.000
_cell.angle_alpha   90.00
_cell.angle_beta   90.00
_cell.angle_gamma   90.00
#
_symmetry.space_group_name_H-M   'P 1'
#
loop_
_entity.id
_entity.type
_entity.pdbx_description
1 polymer ?
#
loop_
_entity_poly.entity_id
_entity_poly.type
_entity_poly.pdbx_seq_one_letter_code
_entity_poly.pdbx_strand_id
1 'polypeptide(L)'
;MLRCFAFLYHTLQGLWPASVPLAVRSPYLSSWEAMTNGSHPPNNWPTTWQDPSSAQILGWQGYIRVDGTTYSFLGAFPDNELIMNISAMTITPTRTIWSLAAGPMIVNVTFFSPIEPGDWVRQSIPFSYLYVEAASVDGNQHSVQVYSDISAEWSSGNRSERVQWQTVADSNSVYHKTTLGTQTQLDETKQQAEWGTTFFGMRLSSLVTYKVGSDKDCRDQFHNNGKLDLGEDSDFRGIADNFPVYAVSVDLGDISTTGNNPVVWAIGYTRDPALSYADLDGATQSRSLYYNANFTDVGTVVNEFLNDFGPAKARADKLDAKILGDAGAMSSDYADIVSLAARQVYGATELTIAKGSDGSWNTSDVMMFMKNIGDVNMNRVNAVETLYSAFPLFMYIDPKLGGPLLEPLLRFQNSSKYTNAFAAQDVGSSYPVAIASTSVHEEGIEQSANMLIMTYAYARTTGDGSLANRYYGLLKNWTDYLVVNTLHPRNQASPDTQYTTNQTNLAIKGIIAIKAMSDLSSALGQFSDAQQYSVRPLMFVRGSAQADVEQTNATQLVQQWQAQALSSDKTHLLATYGNQDTSTIAYNLFADKWLGTNLVDQSVYEAQSTFYSSQLSNARNQYGIPTDSSDISHAKSTYNLFAAAAINDTGVRNSIISKVRARASLNLTSASGVFPTEYDAFAGNTTSGGASPAQGAVFAPLALKYASFRSSVSDARLIVIASVGRSVPAVQITVAAADHGAVSQKKANAGAIAGGVVGGLILLGLIVAGGFFFWRRRRGLQGPSKLDKIERGGSGNLLEPFDGRDTSEYRATPDLGTWRSASSMGMSASASVVVPPSDSSYSSHNTETINTFPLPAAPEPAFTNLSAKELARLRADVNAPPVNRASADWTFDYEAPSPSVYVPPSSKELARLRAMNLAAAAAGRPRFTDPFQAGPSLVQSTMGSHSPSNSNVSHVSSLGVAAASIARAGSGSGSGSGSSSGVRSERPSVVGSQLTQEDAASALRTEVEVLRREMQQIRAERLEPPPSYFEDLQGGR
;
A
#
# COMPACT_ATOMS: atom_id res chain seq x y z
N MET A 1 -15.38 0.67 -39.30
CA MET A 1 -15.42 1.13 -37.89
C MET A 1 -14.17 0.74 -37.05
N LEU A 2 -13.23 -0.08 -37.55
CA LEU A 2 -12.07 -0.57 -36.77
C LEU A 2 -11.18 0.49 -36.07
N ARG A 3 -11.22 1.77 -36.46
CA ARG A 3 -10.42 2.82 -35.79
C ARG A 3 -10.96 3.30 -34.43
N CYS A 4 -12.18 2.95 -34.05
CA CYS A 4 -12.76 3.38 -32.77
C CYS A 4 -12.32 2.52 -31.57
N PHE A 5 -11.96 1.25 -31.79
CA PHE A 5 -11.34 0.39 -30.77
C PHE A 5 -9.85 0.72 -30.52
N ALA A 6 -9.24 1.53 -31.37
CA ALA A 6 -7.82 1.90 -31.29
C ALA A 6 -7.53 3.13 -30.39
N PHE A 7 -8.51 3.62 -29.63
CA PHE A 7 -8.37 4.83 -28.79
C PHE A 7 -7.92 4.57 -27.34
N LEU A 8 -7.28 3.43 -27.10
CA LEU A 8 -6.36 3.23 -25.99
C LEU A 8 -5.00 2.80 -26.56
N TYR A 9 -4.05 3.74 -26.63
CA TYR A 9 -2.62 3.43 -26.75
C TYR A 9 -2.12 2.86 -25.42
N HIS A 10 -2.57 1.65 -25.08
CA HIS A 10 -1.84 0.81 -24.14
C HIS A 10 -0.51 0.45 -24.80
N THR A 11 0.57 1.10 -24.38
CA THR A 11 1.90 0.54 -24.52
C THR A 11 1.87 -0.84 -23.86
N LEU A 12 2.19 -1.90 -24.62
CA LEU A 12 2.29 -3.26 -24.09
C LEU A 12 3.21 -3.25 -22.86
N GLN A 13 2.63 -3.47 -21.68
CA GLN A 13 3.41 -3.56 -20.44
C GLN A 13 4.25 -4.83 -20.52
N GLY A 14 5.57 -4.67 -20.58
CA GLY A 14 6.52 -5.80 -20.54
C GLY A 14 6.64 -6.43 -19.14
N LEU A 15 5.56 -6.44 -18.36
CA LEU A 15 5.50 -6.84 -16.96
C LEU A 15 4.87 -8.24 -16.87
N TRP A 16 5.72 -9.25 -16.70
CA TRP A 16 5.31 -10.63 -16.49
C TRP A 16 5.82 -11.08 -15.13
N PRO A 17 5.03 -10.91 -14.05
CA PRO A 17 5.43 -11.35 -12.71
C PRO A 17 5.38 -12.87 -12.57
N ALA A 18 5.87 -13.41 -11.46
CA ALA A 18 5.71 -14.83 -11.14
C ALA A 18 4.25 -15.22 -10.84
N SER A 19 3.41 -14.27 -10.41
CA SER A 19 1.98 -14.45 -10.18
C SER A 19 1.21 -13.14 -10.33
N VAL A 20 -0.06 -13.20 -10.76
CA VAL A 20 -0.96 -12.03 -10.92
C VAL A 20 -2.20 -12.11 -10.04
N PRO A 21 -2.73 -10.97 -9.53
CA PRO A 21 -3.96 -10.97 -8.75
C PRO A 21 -5.18 -11.18 -9.66
N LEU A 22 -6.06 -12.10 -9.29
CA LEU A 22 -7.37 -12.28 -9.92
C LEU A 22 -8.42 -11.53 -9.08
N ALA A 23 -9.14 -12.24 -8.21
CA ALA A 23 -10.06 -11.67 -7.22
C ALA A 23 -9.33 -11.46 -5.89
N VAL A 24 -8.89 -10.23 -5.63
CA VAL A 24 -8.12 -9.86 -4.42
C VAL A 24 -8.73 -8.62 -3.79
N ARG A 25 -9.53 -8.81 -2.73
CA ARG A 25 -10.35 -7.75 -2.08
C ARG A 25 -10.38 -7.77 -0.56
N SER A 26 -10.13 -8.90 0.08
CA SER A 26 -10.01 -9.03 1.54
C SER A 26 -9.12 -10.23 1.89
N PRO A 27 -8.67 -10.41 3.16
CA PRO A 27 -7.72 -11.45 3.55
C PRO A 27 -8.08 -12.87 3.13
N TYR A 28 -9.37 -13.12 2.86
CA TYR A 28 -9.95 -14.41 2.48
C TYR A 28 -10.54 -14.44 1.06
N LEU A 29 -10.78 -13.29 0.41
CA LEU A 29 -11.03 -13.25 -1.04
C LEU A 29 -9.74 -12.78 -1.70
N SER A 30 -8.81 -13.73 -1.86
CA SER A 30 -7.42 -13.50 -2.28
C SER A 30 -6.97 -14.64 -3.21
N SER A 31 -7.37 -14.53 -4.47
CA SER A 31 -7.13 -15.51 -5.55
C SER A 31 -6.11 -14.99 -6.57
N TRP A 32 -5.14 -15.86 -6.92
CA TRP A 32 -3.95 -15.52 -7.68
C TRP A 32 -3.67 -16.58 -8.75
N GLU A 33 -3.18 -16.17 -9.93
CA GLU A 33 -2.75 -17.07 -11.00
C GLU A 33 -1.23 -17.17 -11.06
N ALA A 34 -0.69 -18.35 -11.35
CA ALA A 34 0.75 -18.58 -11.48
C ALA A 34 1.25 -18.33 -12.92
N MET A 35 2.18 -17.40 -13.09
CA MET A 35 2.66 -16.91 -14.40
C MET A 35 4.15 -17.25 -14.67
N THR A 36 4.68 -18.25 -13.95
CA THR A 36 6.06 -18.71 -14.08
C THR A 36 6.32 -19.47 -15.38
N ASN A 37 7.59 -19.58 -15.79
CA ASN A 37 7.99 -20.40 -16.94
C ASN A 37 7.69 -21.91 -16.79
N GLY A 38 7.26 -22.38 -15.61
CA GLY A 38 6.83 -23.76 -15.35
C GLY A 38 5.32 -23.92 -15.16
N SER A 39 4.53 -22.85 -15.26
CA SER A 39 3.07 -22.89 -15.23
C SER A 39 2.50 -22.51 -16.61
N HIS A 40 1.24 -22.86 -16.86
CA HIS A 40 0.65 -22.79 -18.21
C HIS A 40 -0.61 -21.91 -18.26
N PRO A 41 -0.55 -20.64 -17.81
CA PRO A 41 -1.71 -19.75 -17.77
C PRO A 41 -2.28 -19.53 -19.18
N PRO A 42 -3.60 -19.61 -19.38
CA PRO A 42 -4.65 -19.59 -18.34
C PRO A 42 -5.04 -20.98 -17.80
N ASN A 43 -4.40 -22.05 -18.26
CA ASN A 43 -4.65 -23.45 -17.91
C ASN A 43 -3.81 -23.88 -16.67
N ASN A 44 -3.92 -23.12 -15.59
CA ASN A 44 -3.66 -23.61 -14.23
C ASN A 44 -4.95 -23.43 -13.41
N TRP A 45 -4.99 -23.98 -12.20
CA TRP A 45 -5.96 -23.52 -11.22
C TRP A 45 -5.42 -22.30 -10.47
N PRO A 46 -6.23 -21.24 -10.28
CA PRO A 46 -5.90 -20.18 -9.34
C PRO A 46 -5.74 -20.72 -7.91
N THR A 47 -4.92 -20.05 -7.10
CA THR A 47 -4.63 -20.47 -5.72
C THR A 47 -4.77 -19.33 -4.71
N THR A 48 -4.76 -19.68 -3.43
CA THR A 48 -4.44 -18.74 -2.34
C THR A 48 -3.01 -18.19 -2.52
N TRP A 49 -2.73 -17.09 -1.83
CA TRP A 49 -1.50 -16.29 -1.95
C TRP A 49 -0.19 -16.96 -1.49
N GLN A 50 -0.27 -18.12 -0.83
CA GLN A 50 0.83 -18.74 -0.10
C GLN A 50 1.95 -19.24 -1.03
N ASP A 51 3.05 -19.75 -0.45
CA ASP A 51 4.07 -20.45 -1.23
C ASP A 51 3.42 -21.59 -2.06
N PRO A 52 3.79 -21.77 -3.34
CA PRO A 52 3.16 -22.76 -4.23
C PRO A 52 3.15 -24.22 -3.72
N SER A 53 4.03 -24.62 -2.79
CA SER A 53 3.99 -25.95 -2.19
C SER A 53 2.92 -26.10 -1.09
N SER A 54 2.30 -25.00 -0.67
CA SER A 54 1.33 -24.90 0.43
C SER A 54 0.01 -24.21 0.04
N ALA A 55 0.02 -23.46 -1.06
CA ALA A 55 -1.15 -22.75 -1.58
C ALA A 55 -2.32 -23.70 -1.84
N GLN A 56 -3.52 -23.23 -1.53
CA GLN A 56 -4.75 -24.00 -1.71
C GLN A 56 -5.41 -23.64 -3.04
N ILE A 57 -5.85 -24.67 -3.77
CA ILE A 57 -6.55 -24.52 -5.04
C ILE A 57 -7.89 -23.81 -4.80
N LEU A 58 -8.18 -22.82 -5.64
CA LEU A 58 -9.43 -22.08 -5.68
C LEU A 58 -10.04 -22.34 -7.06
N GLY A 59 -10.62 -23.53 -7.24
CA GLY A 59 -11.17 -23.98 -8.52
C GLY A 59 -12.08 -22.92 -9.14
N TRP A 60 -11.69 -22.45 -10.32
CA TRP A 60 -12.37 -21.41 -11.09
C TRP A 60 -12.14 -21.71 -12.56
N GLN A 61 -13.21 -22.06 -13.28
CA GLN A 61 -13.16 -22.42 -14.70
C GLN A 61 -13.82 -21.32 -15.55
N GLY A 62 -13.31 -21.11 -16.76
CA GLY A 62 -13.86 -20.18 -17.74
C GLY A 62 -13.77 -20.73 -19.16
N TYR A 63 -14.91 -20.78 -19.86
CA TYR A 63 -15.00 -21.23 -21.25
C TYR A 63 -15.71 -20.21 -22.14
N ILE A 64 -15.24 -20.10 -23.38
CA ILE A 64 -15.97 -19.47 -24.49
C ILE A 64 -16.15 -20.48 -25.60
N ARG A 65 -17.34 -20.53 -26.18
CA ARG A 65 -17.71 -21.42 -27.28
C ARG A 65 -18.03 -20.56 -28.50
N VAL A 66 -17.34 -20.81 -29.61
CA VAL A 66 -17.43 -20.02 -30.86
C VAL A 66 -17.68 -20.99 -32.00
N ASP A 67 -18.76 -20.76 -32.76
CA ASP A 67 -19.18 -21.56 -33.92
C ASP A 67 -19.19 -23.09 -33.64
N GLY A 68 -19.63 -23.45 -32.42
CA GLY A 68 -19.71 -24.83 -31.94
C GLY A 68 -18.44 -25.37 -31.25
N THR A 69 -17.31 -24.67 -31.35
CA THR A 69 -16.01 -25.10 -30.77
C THR A 69 -15.78 -24.47 -29.40
N THR A 70 -15.47 -25.26 -28.38
CA THR A 70 -15.25 -24.78 -27.00
C THR A 70 -13.77 -24.51 -26.73
N TYR A 71 -13.47 -23.37 -26.11
CA TYR A 71 -12.13 -22.88 -25.78
C TYR A 71 -12.02 -22.54 -24.28
N SER A 72 -10.88 -22.86 -23.66
CA SER A 72 -10.60 -22.57 -22.24
C SER A 72 -9.83 -21.27 -22.06
N PHE A 73 -10.36 -20.34 -21.24
CA PHE A 73 -9.75 -19.04 -20.95
C PHE A 73 -9.31 -18.86 -19.49
N LEU A 74 -9.63 -19.80 -18.60
CA LEU A 74 -9.26 -19.83 -17.17
C LEU A 74 -9.51 -21.24 -16.62
N GLY A 75 -8.61 -21.78 -15.80
CA GLY A 75 -8.81 -23.05 -15.09
C GLY A 75 -8.19 -24.26 -15.80
N ALA A 76 -7.88 -25.29 -15.01
CA ALA A 76 -7.13 -26.47 -15.46
C ALA A 76 -8.00 -27.74 -15.53
N PHE A 77 -9.12 -27.66 -16.25
CA PHE A 77 -9.90 -28.83 -16.67
C PHE A 77 -9.79 -29.04 -18.19
N PRO A 78 -8.72 -29.69 -18.69
CA PRO A 78 -8.57 -30.01 -20.11
C PRO A 78 -9.21 -31.38 -20.42
N ASP A 79 -10.47 -31.39 -20.84
CA ASP A 79 -11.16 -32.64 -21.22
C ASP A 79 -11.32 -32.72 -22.75
N ASN A 80 -11.99 -31.74 -23.37
CA ASN A 80 -12.21 -31.70 -24.83
C ASN A 80 -11.98 -30.30 -25.46
N GLU A 81 -11.54 -29.31 -24.69
CA GLU A 81 -11.47 -27.91 -25.08
C GLU A 81 -10.15 -27.52 -25.74
N LEU A 82 -10.19 -26.50 -26.60
CA LEU A 82 -8.99 -25.85 -27.10
C LEU A 82 -8.46 -24.83 -26.07
N ILE A 83 -7.33 -25.12 -25.45
CA ILE A 83 -6.66 -24.20 -24.52
C ILE A 83 -6.24 -22.93 -25.28
N MET A 84 -6.70 -21.77 -24.80
CA MET A 84 -6.32 -20.48 -25.36
C MET A 84 -4.97 -20.02 -24.80
N ASN A 85 -4.18 -19.32 -25.59
CA ASN A 85 -2.93 -18.69 -25.13
C ASN A 85 -3.17 -17.20 -24.83
N ILE A 86 -2.57 -16.69 -23.76
CA ILE A 86 -2.51 -15.26 -23.46
C ILE A 86 -1.57 -14.59 -24.47
N SER A 87 -2.12 -13.80 -25.40
CA SER A 87 -1.36 -13.10 -26.45
C SER A 87 -0.88 -11.72 -26.01
N ALA A 88 -1.59 -11.10 -25.06
CA ALA A 88 -1.15 -9.91 -24.34
C ALA A 88 -1.72 -9.89 -22.92
N MET A 89 -1.02 -9.21 -22.01
CA MET A 89 -1.48 -8.95 -20.64
C MET A 89 -1.29 -7.47 -20.31
N THR A 90 -2.23 -6.90 -19.56
CA THR A 90 -2.15 -5.55 -18.97
C THR A 90 -2.49 -5.66 -17.49
N ILE A 91 -1.73 -4.99 -16.63
CA ILE A 91 -1.94 -4.98 -15.18
C ILE A 91 -2.05 -3.52 -14.74
N THR A 92 -3.19 -3.19 -14.15
CA THR A 92 -3.46 -1.88 -13.53
C THR A 92 -3.67 -2.06 -12.03
N PRO A 93 -3.62 -0.96 -11.24
CA PRO A 93 -3.87 -1.01 -9.80
C PRO A 93 -5.14 -1.76 -9.39
N THR A 94 -6.22 -1.68 -10.18
CA THR A 94 -7.50 -2.39 -9.91
C THR A 94 -7.75 -3.66 -10.74
N ARG A 95 -7.01 -3.90 -11.83
CA ARG A 95 -7.37 -4.94 -12.83
C ARG A 95 -6.19 -5.75 -13.36
N THR A 96 -6.46 -7.01 -13.66
CA THR A 96 -5.63 -7.86 -14.53
C THR A 96 -6.43 -8.16 -15.78
N ILE A 97 -5.87 -7.88 -16.96
CA ILE A 97 -6.53 -8.07 -18.26
C ILE A 97 -5.66 -9.02 -19.10
N TRP A 98 -6.27 -10.09 -19.62
CA TRP A 98 -5.66 -10.99 -20.60
C TRP A 98 -6.39 -10.85 -21.94
N SER A 99 -5.65 -10.74 -23.03
CA SER A 99 -6.17 -10.86 -24.39
C SER A 99 -5.82 -12.24 -24.94
N LEU A 100 -6.81 -12.98 -25.43
CA LEU A 100 -6.69 -14.35 -25.91
C LEU A 100 -7.50 -14.53 -27.21
N ALA A 101 -7.22 -15.57 -28.00
CA ALA A 101 -7.94 -15.85 -29.26
C ALA A 101 -8.76 -17.14 -29.19
N ALA A 102 -10.03 -17.08 -29.59
CA ALA A 102 -10.95 -18.21 -29.77
C ALA A 102 -11.40 -18.27 -31.24
N GLY A 103 -10.60 -18.95 -32.07
CA GLY A 103 -10.85 -19.04 -33.51
C GLY A 103 -10.92 -17.66 -34.17
N PRO A 104 -12.05 -17.26 -34.78
CA PRO A 104 -12.24 -15.95 -35.40
C PRO A 104 -12.52 -14.81 -34.42
N MET A 105 -12.59 -15.07 -33.10
CA MET A 105 -12.83 -14.05 -32.07
C MET A 105 -11.57 -13.72 -31.27
N ILE A 106 -11.31 -12.43 -31.06
CA ILE A 106 -10.45 -11.95 -29.97
C ILE A 106 -11.31 -11.78 -28.71
N VAL A 107 -10.76 -12.18 -27.56
CA VAL A 107 -11.45 -12.22 -26.27
C VAL A 107 -10.57 -11.51 -25.24
N ASN A 108 -11.13 -10.50 -24.55
CA ASN A 108 -10.49 -9.91 -23.37
C ASN A 108 -11.17 -10.45 -22.12
N VAL A 109 -10.38 -11.06 -21.24
CA VAL A 109 -10.80 -11.54 -19.92
C VAL A 109 -10.23 -10.59 -18.88
N THR A 110 -11.10 -9.96 -18.08
CA THR A 110 -10.68 -9.00 -17.06
C THR A 110 -11.12 -9.44 -15.67
N PHE A 111 -10.14 -9.54 -14.77
CA PHE A 111 -10.34 -9.69 -13.34
C PHE A 111 -10.26 -8.31 -12.70
N PHE A 112 -11.36 -7.87 -12.09
CA PHE A 112 -11.53 -6.49 -11.60
C PHE A 112 -11.92 -6.49 -10.12
N SER A 113 -10.98 -6.09 -9.27
CA SER A 113 -11.20 -5.90 -7.84
C SER A 113 -11.25 -4.40 -7.54
N PRO A 114 -12.44 -3.81 -7.24
CA PRO A 114 -12.56 -2.38 -7.01
C PRO A 114 -11.76 -1.88 -5.80
N ILE A 115 -11.17 -0.69 -5.97
CA ILE A 115 -10.65 0.15 -4.89
C ILE A 115 -11.47 1.45 -4.94
N GLU A 116 -12.01 1.88 -3.80
CA GLU A 116 -13.15 2.81 -3.74
C GLU A 116 -12.86 4.02 -2.82
N PRO A 117 -11.95 4.93 -3.19
CA PRO A 117 -11.50 6.02 -2.32
C PRO A 117 -12.63 6.95 -1.91
N GLY A 118 -12.84 7.11 -0.60
CA GLY A 118 -13.87 7.98 -0.03
C GLY A 118 -15.27 7.37 0.09
N ASP A 119 -15.52 6.15 -0.44
CA ASP A 119 -16.77 5.40 -0.24
C ASP A 119 -16.51 4.17 0.65
N TRP A 120 -16.68 4.36 1.96
CA TRP A 120 -16.44 3.32 2.97
C TRP A 120 -17.42 2.14 2.87
N VAL A 121 -18.62 2.35 2.31
CA VAL A 121 -19.58 1.27 2.06
C VAL A 121 -19.00 0.37 0.97
N ARG A 122 -18.76 0.90 -0.23
CA ARG A 122 -18.23 0.14 -1.37
C ARG A 122 -16.84 -0.45 -1.12
N GLN A 123 -15.97 0.27 -0.42
CA GLN A 123 -14.63 -0.22 -0.09
C GLN A 123 -14.69 -1.48 0.80
N SER A 124 -15.67 -1.57 1.70
CA SER A 124 -15.83 -2.69 2.63
C SER A 124 -16.56 -3.92 2.07
N ILE A 125 -17.18 -3.84 0.89
CA ILE A 125 -17.85 -4.99 0.24
C ILE A 125 -16.77 -5.96 -0.27
N PRO A 126 -16.69 -7.22 0.22
CA PRO A 126 -15.64 -8.16 -0.14
C PRO A 126 -16.00 -8.93 -1.43
N PHE A 127 -16.19 -8.18 -2.53
CA PHE A 127 -16.56 -8.71 -3.83
C PHE A 127 -15.68 -8.16 -4.96
N SER A 128 -15.46 -8.99 -5.97
CA SER A 128 -14.70 -8.74 -7.19
C SER A 128 -15.52 -9.14 -8.41
N TYR A 129 -15.20 -8.62 -9.59
CA TYR A 129 -15.80 -9.04 -10.86
C TYR A 129 -14.82 -9.87 -11.70
N LEU A 130 -15.39 -10.77 -12.49
CA LEU A 130 -14.80 -11.32 -13.72
C LEU A 130 -15.68 -10.84 -14.87
N TYR A 131 -15.09 -10.26 -15.92
CA TYR A 131 -15.85 -9.94 -17.13
C TYR A 131 -15.13 -10.29 -18.43
N VAL A 132 -15.93 -10.58 -19.45
CA VAL A 132 -15.48 -11.01 -20.78
C VAL A 132 -16.04 -10.07 -21.85
N GLU A 133 -15.14 -9.52 -22.66
CA GLU A 133 -15.45 -8.77 -23.89
C GLU A 133 -14.99 -9.60 -25.10
N ALA A 134 -15.73 -9.60 -26.21
CA ALA A 134 -15.36 -10.33 -27.42
C ALA A 134 -15.60 -9.49 -28.69
N ALA A 135 -14.79 -9.73 -29.72
CA ALA A 135 -14.94 -9.15 -31.05
C ALA A 135 -14.43 -10.08 -32.16
N SER A 136 -15.09 -10.09 -33.31
CA SER A 136 -14.61 -10.76 -34.52
C SER A 136 -13.36 -10.07 -35.06
N VAL A 137 -12.38 -10.86 -35.53
CA VAL A 137 -11.18 -10.35 -36.23
C VAL A 137 -11.28 -10.46 -37.75
N ASP A 138 -12.26 -11.19 -38.29
CA ASP A 138 -12.49 -11.36 -39.73
C ASP A 138 -13.60 -10.44 -40.29
N GLY A 139 -14.44 -9.87 -39.41
CA GLY A 139 -15.55 -8.98 -39.73
C GLY A 139 -16.93 -9.65 -39.83
N ASN A 140 -17.02 -10.96 -39.62
CA ASN A 140 -18.28 -11.71 -39.66
C ASN A 140 -19.02 -11.68 -38.30
N GLN A 141 -20.19 -12.34 -38.26
CA GLN A 141 -20.87 -12.71 -37.01
C GLN A 141 -20.60 -14.19 -36.74
N HIS A 142 -20.42 -14.52 -35.45
CA HIS A 142 -20.14 -15.87 -34.97
C HIS A 142 -21.09 -16.21 -33.83
N SER A 143 -21.47 -17.48 -33.72
CA SER A 143 -22.32 -17.96 -32.62
C SER A 143 -21.49 -18.08 -31.35
N VAL A 144 -21.75 -17.24 -30.35
CA VAL A 144 -20.93 -17.16 -29.12
C VAL A 144 -21.72 -17.51 -27.87
N GLN A 145 -21.21 -18.47 -27.09
CA GLN A 145 -21.65 -18.76 -25.72
C GLN A 145 -20.48 -18.60 -24.75
N VAL A 146 -20.73 -18.17 -23.51
CA VAL A 146 -19.69 -17.97 -22.49
C VAL A 146 -20.12 -18.58 -21.16
N TYR A 147 -19.20 -19.18 -20.41
CA TYR A 147 -19.42 -19.92 -19.17
C TYR A 147 -18.33 -19.62 -18.14
N SER A 148 -18.69 -19.62 -16.86
CA SER A 148 -17.73 -19.75 -15.77
C SER A 148 -18.36 -20.49 -14.59
N ASP A 149 -17.55 -21.26 -13.86
CA ASP A 149 -17.89 -21.90 -12.59
C ASP A 149 -16.81 -21.65 -11.54
N ILE A 150 -17.19 -21.73 -10.26
CA ILE A 150 -16.25 -21.95 -9.16
C ILE A 150 -16.60 -23.22 -8.40
N SER A 151 -15.58 -23.88 -7.84
CA SER A 151 -15.73 -25.04 -6.96
C SER A 151 -16.06 -24.64 -5.51
N ALA A 152 -16.51 -25.60 -4.71
CA ALA A 152 -16.70 -25.43 -3.27
C ALA A 152 -15.38 -25.17 -2.48
N GLU A 153 -14.22 -25.28 -3.12
CA GLU A 153 -12.91 -25.10 -2.49
C GLU A 153 -12.65 -23.69 -1.97
N TRP A 154 -13.38 -22.69 -2.47
CA TRP A 154 -13.34 -21.32 -1.96
C TRP A 154 -13.84 -21.22 -0.51
N SER A 155 -14.63 -22.18 -0.02
CA SER A 155 -15.37 -22.08 1.24
C SER A 155 -14.57 -22.38 2.52
N SER A 156 -13.51 -23.21 2.46
CA SER A 156 -12.73 -23.73 3.61
C SER A 156 -11.33 -24.17 3.16
N GLY A 157 -10.34 -24.20 4.07
CA GLY A 157 -9.03 -24.82 3.80
C GLY A 157 -8.99 -26.35 3.98
N ASN A 158 -10.01 -26.93 4.60
CA ASN A 158 -10.20 -28.37 4.76
C ASN A 158 -11.06 -28.93 3.61
N ARG A 159 -10.40 -29.55 2.62
CA ARG A 159 -11.05 -30.13 1.42
C ARG A 159 -12.00 -31.31 1.74
N SER A 160 -12.06 -31.78 2.98
CA SER A 160 -13.01 -32.79 3.46
C SER A 160 -14.30 -32.22 4.05
N GLU A 161 -14.42 -30.90 4.25
CA GLU A 161 -15.65 -30.31 4.81
C GLU A 161 -16.86 -30.52 3.90
N ARG A 162 -18.02 -30.73 4.53
CA ARG A 162 -19.30 -30.85 3.83
C ARG A 162 -19.87 -29.45 3.58
N VAL A 163 -20.04 -29.08 2.33
CA VAL A 163 -20.71 -27.82 1.94
C VAL A 163 -22.22 -28.01 1.75
N GLN A 164 -22.94 -26.92 1.95
CA GLN A 164 -24.34 -26.74 1.58
C GLN A 164 -24.43 -25.55 0.60
N TRP A 165 -25.44 -25.54 -0.26
CA TRP A 165 -25.60 -24.48 -1.25
C TRP A 165 -27.07 -24.16 -1.54
N GLN A 166 -27.30 -22.97 -2.11
CA GLN A 166 -28.61 -22.51 -2.57
C GLN A 166 -28.45 -21.56 -3.75
N THR A 167 -29.20 -21.79 -4.81
CA THR A 167 -29.36 -20.86 -5.93
C THR A 167 -30.53 -19.93 -5.68
N VAL A 168 -30.28 -18.63 -5.81
CA VAL A 168 -31.32 -17.60 -5.78
C VAL A 168 -31.40 -16.97 -7.17
N ALA A 169 -32.61 -16.95 -7.74
CA ALA A 169 -32.89 -16.30 -9.01
C ALA A 169 -34.09 -15.36 -8.81
N ASP A 170 -33.80 -14.06 -8.74
CA ASP A 170 -34.79 -13.00 -8.59
C ASP A 170 -35.01 -12.24 -9.92
N SER A 171 -35.66 -11.08 -9.92
CA SER A 171 -35.90 -10.29 -11.15
C SER A 171 -34.66 -9.62 -11.72
N ASN A 172 -33.55 -9.57 -10.97
CA ASN A 172 -32.39 -8.72 -11.20
C ASN A 172 -31.11 -9.56 -11.39
N SER A 173 -30.94 -10.63 -10.62
CA SER A 173 -29.76 -11.50 -10.65
C SER A 173 -30.09 -12.99 -10.47
N VAL A 174 -29.12 -13.82 -10.87
CA VAL A 174 -29.00 -15.19 -10.39
C VAL A 174 -27.63 -15.38 -9.76
N TYR A 175 -27.60 -15.94 -8.55
CA TYR A 175 -26.37 -16.26 -7.85
C TYR A 175 -26.53 -17.50 -6.98
N HIS A 176 -25.42 -18.20 -6.79
CA HIS A 176 -25.28 -19.29 -5.85
C HIS A 176 -24.69 -18.77 -4.54
N LYS A 177 -25.26 -19.22 -3.42
CA LYS A 177 -24.74 -19.10 -2.05
C LYS A 177 -24.15 -20.45 -1.67
N THR A 178 -22.93 -20.48 -1.12
CA THR A 178 -22.28 -21.70 -0.63
C THR A 178 -21.73 -21.47 0.78
N THR A 179 -22.03 -22.40 1.69
CA THR A 179 -21.61 -22.37 3.10
C THR A 179 -21.06 -23.73 3.52
N LEU A 180 -20.24 -23.77 4.58
CA LEU A 180 -19.95 -25.02 5.26
C LEU A 180 -21.18 -25.47 6.06
N GLY A 181 -21.44 -26.78 6.07
CA GLY A 181 -22.57 -27.38 6.80
C GLY A 181 -22.36 -27.39 8.32
N THR A 182 -21.10 -27.31 8.76
CA THR A 182 -20.68 -26.93 10.11
C THR A 182 -19.73 -25.74 9.95
N GLN A 183 -19.92 -24.65 10.70
CA GLN A 183 -19.04 -23.48 10.64
C GLN A 183 -18.38 -23.24 11.99
N THR A 184 -17.06 -23.05 11.98
CA THR A 184 -16.28 -22.66 13.15
C THR A 184 -16.00 -21.17 13.08
N GLN A 185 -16.82 -20.39 13.78
CA GLN A 185 -16.75 -18.93 13.74
C GLN A 185 -15.41 -18.42 14.29
N LEU A 186 -14.76 -17.52 13.55
CA LEU A 186 -13.46 -16.89 13.87
C LEU A 186 -12.25 -17.85 13.84
N ASP A 187 -12.31 -18.93 13.05
CA ASP A 187 -11.21 -19.89 12.85
C ASP A 187 -10.73 -19.98 11.39
N GLU A 188 -9.48 -20.40 11.18
CA GLU A 188 -8.83 -20.51 9.87
C GLU A 188 -8.17 -21.88 9.63
N THR A 189 -8.58 -22.61 8.59
CA THR A 189 -7.73 -23.68 8.04
C THR A 189 -6.95 -23.15 6.84
N LYS A 190 -5.63 -23.28 6.86
CA LYS A 190 -4.71 -22.94 5.75
C LYS A 190 -5.03 -21.57 5.08
N GLN A 191 -5.14 -20.52 5.87
CA GLN A 191 -5.38 -19.13 5.39
C GLN A 191 -6.75 -18.89 4.73
N GLN A 192 -7.65 -19.89 4.70
CA GLN A 192 -9.07 -19.73 4.42
C GLN A 192 -9.84 -19.72 5.76
N ALA A 193 -11.03 -19.10 5.77
CA ALA A 193 -11.89 -19.04 6.96
C ALA A 193 -12.83 -20.26 7.03
N GLU A 194 -13.14 -20.70 8.24
CA GLU A 194 -14.07 -21.81 8.49
C GLU A 194 -15.50 -21.33 8.85
N TRP A 195 -15.83 -20.07 8.52
CA TRP A 195 -17.18 -19.52 8.61
C TRP A 195 -17.42 -18.40 7.58
N GLY A 196 -18.70 -18.23 7.21
CA GLY A 196 -19.17 -17.28 6.21
C GLY A 196 -19.79 -17.94 4.99
N THR A 197 -20.00 -17.15 3.95
CA THR A 197 -20.71 -17.55 2.72
C THR A 197 -19.95 -17.09 1.48
N THR A 198 -19.68 -18.02 0.58
CA THR A 198 -19.19 -17.74 -0.79
C THR A 198 -20.39 -17.40 -1.70
N PHE A 199 -20.20 -16.44 -2.59
CA PHE A 199 -21.20 -15.99 -3.57
C PHE A 199 -20.59 -15.99 -4.97
N PHE A 200 -21.34 -16.52 -5.95
CA PHE A 200 -20.98 -16.43 -7.37
C PHE A 200 -22.23 -16.29 -8.24
N GLY A 201 -22.25 -15.33 -9.16
CA GLY A 201 -23.44 -15.07 -9.98
C GLY A 201 -23.34 -13.88 -10.92
N MET A 202 -24.45 -13.54 -11.59
CA MET A 202 -24.54 -12.44 -12.56
C MET A 202 -25.94 -11.82 -12.61
N ARG A 203 -26.09 -10.70 -13.33
CA ARG A 203 -27.41 -10.10 -13.62
C ARG A 203 -28.23 -11.04 -14.50
N LEU A 204 -29.50 -11.24 -14.18
CA LEU A 204 -30.36 -12.18 -14.89
C LEU A 204 -30.82 -11.59 -16.23
N SER A 205 -30.90 -12.43 -17.26
CA SER A 205 -31.61 -12.13 -18.50
C SER A 205 -32.16 -13.41 -19.13
N SER A 206 -32.93 -13.30 -20.21
CA SER A 206 -33.43 -14.45 -20.98
C SER A 206 -32.31 -15.34 -21.57
N LEU A 207 -31.09 -14.79 -21.71
CA LEU A 207 -29.91 -15.45 -22.25
C LEU A 207 -29.12 -16.27 -21.21
N VAL A 208 -29.39 -16.07 -19.92
CA VAL A 208 -28.64 -16.70 -18.82
C VAL A 208 -29.19 -18.10 -18.54
N THR A 209 -28.28 -19.06 -18.36
CA THR A 209 -28.58 -20.38 -17.80
C THR A 209 -27.53 -20.76 -16.76
N TYR A 210 -27.98 -21.35 -15.66
CA TYR A 210 -27.15 -21.74 -14.51
C TYR A 210 -27.30 -23.22 -14.21
N LYS A 211 -26.42 -23.77 -13.37
CA LYS A 211 -26.49 -25.14 -12.84
C LYS A 211 -25.68 -25.26 -11.55
N VAL A 212 -26.15 -26.10 -10.64
CA VAL A 212 -25.32 -26.67 -9.57
C VAL A 212 -25.30 -28.18 -9.73
N GLY A 213 -24.11 -28.77 -9.68
CA GLY A 213 -23.86 -30.19 -9.90
C GLY A 213 -22.38 -30.49 -9.71
N SER A 214 -21.90 -31.64 -10.19
CA SER A 214 -20.46 -31.88 -10.24
C SER A 214 -19.78 -31.08 -11.35
N ASP A 215 -18.48 -30.89 -11.20
CA ASP A 215 -17.63 -30.16 -12.13
C ASP A 215 -17.73 -30.73 -13.55
N LYS A 216 -17.64 -32.05 -13.72
CA LYS A 216 -17.82 -32.69 -15.03
C LYS A 216 -19.24 -32.55 -15.59
N ASP A 217 -20.30 -32.73 -14.78
CA ASP A 217 -21.69 -32.60 -15.24
C ASP A 217 -21.98 -31.18 -15.77
N CYS A 218 -21.52 -30.15 -15.06
CA CYS A 218 -21.71 -28.76 -15.49
C CYS A 218 -20.92 -28.40 -16.75
N ARG A 219 -19.66 -28.87 -16.83
CA ARG A 219 -18.74 -28.55 -17.94
C ARG A 219 -19.09 -29.32 -19.21
N ASP A 220 -19.41 -30.62 -19.11
CA ASP A 220 -19.92 -31.44 -20.23
C ASP A 220 -21.23 -30.86 -20.76
N GLN A 221 -22.15 -30.45 -19.88
CA GLN A 221 -23.43 -29.87 -20.27
C GLN A 221 -23.23 -28.58 -21.09
N PHE A 222 -22.32 -27.68 -20.67
CA PHE A 222 -21.97 -26.50 -21.47
C PHE A 222 -21.26 -26.84 -22.77
N HIS A 223 -20.25 -27.73 -22.75
CA HIS A 223 -19.48 -28.12 -23.94
C HIS A 223 -20.40 -28.62 -25.06
N ASN A 224 -21.28 -29.57 -24.73
CA ASN A 224 -22.17 -30.21 -25.69
C ASN A 224 -23.29 -29.29 -26.20
N ASN A 225 -23.83 -28.41 -25.35
CA ASN A 225 -25.09 -27.69 -25.64
C ASN A 225 -24.93 -26.16 -25.77
N GLY A 226 -23.78 -25.60 -25.42
CA GLY A 226 -23.55 -24.16 -25.28
C GLY A 226 -24.28 -23.50 -24.09
N LYS A 227 -24.97 -24.28 -23.25
CA LYS A 227 -25.84 -23.77 -22.18
C LYS A 227 -26.11 -24.81 -21.11
N LEU A 228 -26.55 -24.32 -19.95
CA LEU A 228 -26.92 -25.12 -18.79
C LEU A 228 -28.42 -25.46 -18.77
N ASP A 229 -28.78 -26.44 -17.95
CA ASP A 229 -30.10 -27.08 -17.89
C ASP A 229 -31.07 -26.43 -16.88
N LEU A 230 -30.60 -25.46 -16.08
CA LEU A 230 -31.29 -24.91 -14.90
C LEU A 230 -31.45 -25.91 -13.75
N GLY A 231 -30.66 -26.99 -13.75
CA GLY A 231 -30.64 -28.00 -12.70
C GLY A 231 -29.93 -27.51 -11.44
N GLU A 232 -30.50 -27.86 -10.28
CA GLU A 232 -29.87 -27.65 -8.98
C GLU A 232 -29.80 -29.00 -8.26
N ASP A 233 -28.59 -29.51 -8.11
CA ASP A 233 -28.31 -30.71 -7.33
C ASP A 233 -28.64 -30.49 -5.85
N SER A 234 -29.40 -31.41 -5.24
CA SER A 234 -29.78 -31.37 -3.83
C SER A 234 -28.87 -32.20 -2.92
N ASP A 235 -27.95 -32.98 -3.48
CA ASP A 235 -27.04 -33.83 -2.71
C ASP A 235 -25.79 -33.05 -2.26
N PHE A 236 -25.96 -32.28 -1.18
CA PHE A 236 -24.85 -31.68 -0.45
C PHE A 236 -23.77 -32.73 -0.11
N ARG A 237 -22.49 -32.39 -0.26
CA ARG A 237 -21.36 -33.33 -0.10
C ARG A 237 -20.04 -32.64 0.24
N GLY A 238 -18.96 -33.42 0.32
CA GLY A 238 -17.62 -32.91 0.63
C GLY A 238 -17.07 -31.98 -0.47
N ILE A 239 -16.23 -31.02 -0.10
CA ILE A 239 -15.61 -30.08 -1.06
C ILE A 239 -14.87 -30.79 -2.20
N ALA A 240 -14.13 -31.88 -1.89
CA ALA A 240 -13.44 -32.72 -2.87
C ALA A 240 -14.20 -34.01 -3.26
N ASP A 241 -15.48 -34.12 -2.90
CA ASP A 241 -16.33 -35.28 -3.22
C ASP A 241 -17.22 -34.96 -4.42
N ASN A 242 -16.92 -35.57 -5.58
CA ASN A 242 -17.61 -35.30 -6.85
C ASN A 242 -17.78 -33.78 -7.11
N PHE A 243 -16.64 -33.07 -7.00
CA PHE A 243 -16.44 -31.61 -6.90
C PHE A 243 -17.69 -30.78 -7.23
N PRO A 244 -18.48 -30.34 -6.22
CA PRO A 244 -19.61 -29.47 -6.47
C PRO A 244 -19.13 -28.10 -6.98
N VAL A 245 -19.71 -27.67 -8.11
CA VAL A 245 -19.44 -26.37 -8.75
C VAL A 245 -20.70 -25.54 -8.93
N TYR A 246 -20.51 -24.22 -8.99
CA TYR A 246 -21.55 -23.21 -9.06
C TYR A 246 -21.43 -22.49 -10.40
N ALA A 247 -22.17 -22.97 -11.41
CA ALA A 247 -21.90 -22.68 -12.81
C ALA A 247 -22.95 -21.74 -13.43
N VAL A 248 -22.51 -20.70 -14.12
CA VAL A 248 -23.39 -19.78 -14.86
C VAL A 248 -22.84 -19.46 -16.25
N SER A 249 -23.73 -19.48 -17.24
CA SER A 249 -23.43 -19.29 -18.66
C SER A 249 -24.44 -18.39 -19.37
N VAL A 250 -24.01 -17.80 -20.49
CA VAL A 250 -24.81 -16.88 -21.32
C VAL A 250 -24.65 -17.25 -22.79
N ASP A 251 -25.75 -17.39 -23.51
CA ASP A 251 -25.77 -17.51 -24.97
C ASP A 251 -25.98 -16.12 -25.59
N LEU A 252 -24.98 -15.60 -26.30
CA LEU A 252 -25.02 -14.29 -26.94
C LEU A 252 -25.63 -14.35 -28.35
N GLY A 253 -25.85 -15.54 -28.90
CA GLY A 253 -26.23 -15.73 -30.29
C GLY A 253 -25.14 -15.27 -31.26
N ASP A 254 -25.56 -14.83 -32.44
CA ASP A 254 -24.66 -14.49 -33.55
C ASP A 254 -24.16 -13.03 -33.45
N ILE A 255 -22.95 -12.85 -32.91
CA ILE A 255 -22.36 -11.52 -32.64
C ILE A 255 -21.08 -11.27 -33.45
N SER A 256 -20.85 -10.00 -33.79
CA SER A 256 -19.54 -9.51 -34.25
C SER A 256 -18.77 -8.79 -33.13
N THR A 257 -19.43 -8.34 -32.06
CA THR A 257 -18.81 -7.89 -30.81
C THR A 257 -19.82 -7.81 -29.66
N THR A 258 -19.36 -7.92 -28.41
CA THR A 258 -20.11 -7.57 -27.19
C THR A 258 -20.39 -6.06 -27.08
N GLY A 259 -19.62 -5.21 -27.78
CA GLY A 259 -19.71 -3.76 -27.66
C GLY A 259 -19.50 -3.30 -26.21
N ASN A 260 -20.37 -2.41 -25.74
CA ASN A 260 -20.33 -1.89 -24.36
C ASN A 260 -21.00 -2.83 -23.33
N ASN A 261 -21.44 -4.02 -23.73
CA ASN A 261 -22.17 -4.97 -22.89
C ASN A 261 -21.33 -6.25 -22.68
N PRO A 262 -20.28 -6.23 -21.83
CA PRO A 262 -19.53 -7.43 -21.48
C PRO A 262 -20.39 -8.44 -20.72
N VAL A 263 -20.00 -9.72 -20.75
CA VAL A 263 -20.56 -10.72 -19.84
C VAL A 263 -19.86 -10.56 -18.48
N VAL A 264 -20.62 -10.40 -17.39
CA VAL A 264 -20.09 -10.04 -16.07
C VAL A 264 -20.55 -11.03 -15.01
N TRP A 265 -19.61 -11.67 -14.33
CA TRP A 265 -19.82 -12.41 -13.08
C TRP A 265 -19.32 -11.57 -11.90
N ALA A 266 -19.97 -11.68 -10.76
CA ALA A 266 -19.46 -11.26 -9.47
C ALA A 266 -19.09 -12.48 -8.62
N ILE A 267 -17.98 -12.36 -7.89
CA ILE A 267 -17.53 -13.33 -6.88
C ILE A 267 -17.28 -12.61 -5.56
N GLY A 268 -17.67 -13.21 -4.43
CA GLY A 268 -17.47 -12.63 -3.11
C GLY A 268 -17.46 -13.67 -1.98
N TYR A 269 -16.87 -13.30 -0.84
CA TYR A 269 -16.92 -14.10 0.39
C TYR A 269 -17.07 -13.13 1.57
N THR A 270 -18.21 -13.19 2.26
CA THR A 270 -18.48 -12.37 3.46
C THR A 270 -18.86 -13.23 4.67
N ARG A 271 -18.69 -12.68 5.87
CA ARG A 271 -19.12 -13.23 7.16
C ARG A 271 -19.55 -12.10 8.10
N ASP A 272 -20.44 -12.42 9.04
CA ASP A 272 -20.75 -11.58 10.20
C ASP A 272 -20.68 -12.44 11.47
N PRO A 273 -19.85 -12.10 12.48
CA PRO A 273 -18.82 -11.07 12.44
C PRO A 273 -17.71 -11.39 11.42
N ALA A 274 -17.02 -10.35 10.96
CA ALA A 274 -15.83 -10.46 10.13
C ALA A 274 -14.60 -10.84 10.95
N LEU A 275 -14.50 -10.28 12.16
CA LEU A 275 -13.43 -10.52 13.12
C LEU A 275 -13.87 -10.17 14.54
N SER A 276 -13.06 -10.55 15.52
CA SER A 276 -13.26 -10.21 16.94
C SER A 276 -12.15 -9.28 17.42
N TYR A 277 -12.52 -8.24 18.17
CA TYR A 277 -11.58 -7.31 18.81
C TYR A 277 -11.81 -7.27 20.32
N ALA A 278 -10.75 -7.37 21.13
CA ALA A 278 -10.80 -7.16 22.56
C ALA A 278 -9.64 -6.27 23.00
N ASP A 279 -9.95 -5.23 23.78
CA ASP A 279 -8.94 -4.41 24.44
C ASP A 279 -8.51 -5.00 25.80
N LEU A 280 -7.69 -4.27 26.55
CA LEU A 280 -7.17 -4.71 27.85
C LEU A 280 -8.23 -4.74 28.97
N ASP A 281 -9.45 -4.25 28.71
CA ASP A 281 -10.60 -4.46 29.59
C ASP A 281 -11.32 -5.79 29.33
N GLY A 282 -10.89 -6.55 28.31
CA GLY A 282 -11.35 -7.91 28.04
C GLY A 282 -12.79 -7.96 27.47
N ALA A 283 -13.37 -6.81 27.15
CA ALA A 283 -14.69 -6.69 26.57
C ALA A 283 -14.64 -7.02 25.08
N THR A 284 -14.86 -8.29 24.74
CA THR A 284 -14.87 -8.77 23.35
C THR A 284 -15.97 -8.11 22.52
N GLN A 285 -15.58 -7.51 21.40
CA GLN A 285 -16.44 -6.86 20.42
C GLN A 285 -16.46 -7.68 19.12
N SER A 286 -17.62 -8.18 18.73
CA SER A 286 -17.88 -8.63 17.37
C SER A 286 -17.78 -7.44 16.41
N ARG A 287 -16.84 -7.49 15.46
CA ARG A 287 -16.65 -6.47 14.43
C ARG A 287 -17.23 -6.97 13.10
N SER A 288 -18.09 -6.16 12.51
CA SER A 288 -18.83 -6.45 11.28
C SER A 288 -18.34 -5.57 10.14
N LEU A 289 -18.39 -6.03 8.88
CA LEU A 289 -17.98 -5.21 7.73
C LEU A 289 -18.84 -3.95 7.62
N TYR A 290 -18.20 -2.82 7.28
CA TYR A 290 -18.82 -1.49 7.34
C TYR A 290 -20.11 -1.38 6.50
N TYR A 291 -20.22 -2.11 5.38
CA TYR A 291 -21.41 -2.10 4.52
C TYR A 291 -22.69 -2.52 5.26
N ASN A 292 -22.60 -3.28 6.36
CA ASN A 292 -23.78 -3.65 7.17
C ASN A 292 -24.52 -2.42 7.74
N ALA A 293 -23.87 -1.25 7.84
CA ALA A 293 -24.53 0.02 8.17
C ALA A 293 -25.62 0.43 7.16
N ASN A 294 -25.52 -0.06 5.92
CA ASN A 294 -26.42 0.27 4.81
C ASN A 294 -27.25 -0.94 4.32
N PHE A 295 -26.85 -2.17 4.64
CA PHE A 295 -27.48 -3.39 4.15
C PHE A 295 -27.79 -4.38 5.29
N THR A 296 -29.04 -4.87 5.32
CA THR A 296 -29.52 -5.87 6.28
C THR A 296 -29.55 -7.30 5.72
N ASP A 297 -29.44 -7.46 4.41
CA ASP A 297 -29.39 -8.73 3.69
C ASP A 297 -28.26 -8.70 2.65
N VAL A 298 -27.55 -9.83 2.53
CA VAL A 298 -26.42 -9.98 1.59
C VAL A 298 -26.90 -10.22 0.15
N GLY A 299 -28.10 -10.76 -0.08
CA GLY A 299 -28.67 -10.83 -1.43
C GLY A 299 -28.85 -9.45 -2.06
N THR A 300 -29.21 -8.47 -1.26
CA THR A 300 -29.26 -7.04 -1.63
C THR A 300 -27.87 -6.51 -1.97
N VAL A 301 -26.83 -6.88 -1.22
CA VAL A 301 -25.43 -6.51 -1.52
C VAL A 301 -24.97 -7.11 -2.87
N VAL A 302 -25.32 -8.36 -3.16
CA VAL A 302 -25.01 -9.01 -4.45
C VAL A 302 -25.68 -8.27 -5.61
N ASN A 303 -26.98 -7.94 -5.46
CA ASN A 303 -27.74 -7.19 -6.46
C ASN A 303 -27.16 -5.78 -6.70
N GLU A 304 -26.87 -5.02 -5.64
CA GLU A 304 -26.30 -3.68 -5.77
C GLU A 304 -24.89 -3.70 -6.35
N PHE A 305 -24.04 -4.66 -5.96
CA PHE A 305 -22.71 -4.82 -6.55
C PHE A 305 -22.80 -5.14 -8.05
N LEU A 306 -23.66 -6.08 -8.44
CA LEU A 306 -23.88 -6.41 -9.86
C LEU A 306 -24.42 -5.22 -10.67
N ASN A 307 -25.29 -4.38 -10.09
CA ASN A 307 -25.80 -3.17 -10.74
C ASN A 307 -24.75 -2.04 -10.82
N ASP A 308 -23.86 -1.92 -9.83
CA ASP A 308 -22.82 -0.89 -9.75
C ASP A 308 -21.61 -1.18 -10.66
N PHE A 309 -21.56 -2.32 -11.38
CA PHE A 309 -20.44 -2.68 -12.29
C PHE A 309 -20.00 -1.57 -13.24
N GLY A 310 -20.94 -0.95 -13.97
CA GLY A 310 -20.63 0.13 -14.93
C GLY A 310 -20.02 1.37 -14.25
N PRO A 311 -20.69 1.93 -13.23
CA PRO A 311 -20.11 2.97 -12.37
C PRO A 311 -18.76 2.59 -11.73
N ALA A 312 -18.61 1.36 -11.23
CA ALA A 312 -17.38 0.86 -10.62
C ALA A 312 -16.23 0.82 -11.62
N LYS A 313 -16.47 0.30 -12.83
CA LYS A 313 -15.49 0.34 -13.93
C LYS A 313 -15.08 1.78 -14.25
N ALA A 314 -16.02 2.73 -14.30
CA ALA A 314 -15.72 4.14 -14.54
C ALA A 314 -14.90 4.80 -13.40
N ARG A 315 -15.17 4.44 -12.13
CA ARG A 315 -14.36 4.88 -10.98
C ARG A 315 -12.96 4.29 -11.03
N ALA A 316 -12.83 3.00 -11.39
CA ALA A 316 -11.57 2.30 -11.57
C ALA A 316 -10.74 2.82 -12.75
N ASP A 317 -11.36 3.09 -13.91
CA ASP A 317 -10.71 3.73 -15.06
C ASP A 317 -10.11 5.10 -14.67
N LYS A 318 -10.84 5.90 -13.87
CA LYS A 318 -10.36 7.18 -13.34
C LYS A 318 -9.23 7.02 -12.32
N LEU A 319 -9.30 6.02 -11.43
CA LEU A 319 -8.28 5.75 -10.41
C LEU A 319 -6.99 5.23 -11.03
N ASP A 320 -7.08 4.20 -11.88
CA ASP A 320 -5.93 3.64 -12.60
C ASP A 320 -5.24 4.71 -13.44
N ALA A 321 -5.99 5.51 -14.22
CA ALA A 321 -5.43 6.60 -15.02
C ALA A 321 -4.69 7.65 -14.17
N LYS A 322 -5.19 7.97 -12.97
CA LYS A 322 -4.49 8.85 -12.02
C LYS A 322 -3.18 8.21 -11.53
N ILE A 323 -3.24 6.96 -11.05
CA ILE A 323 -2.07 6.28 -10.47
C ILE A 323 -0.99 6.08 -11.54
N LEU A 324 -1.36 5.55 -12.71
CA LEU A 324 -0.45 5.30 -13.84
C LEU A 324 0.10 6.61 -14.42
N GLY A 325 -0.70 7.67 -14.51
CA GLY A 325 -0.24 8.98 -14.95
C GLY A 325 0.77 9.63 -13.98
N ASP A 326 0.48 9.60 -12.67
CA ASP A 326 1.37 10.16 -11.66
C ASP A 326 2.68 9.36 -11.49
N ALA A 327 2.65 8.04 -11.67
CA ALA A 327 3.80 7.14 -11.59
C ALA A 327 4.62 7.11 -12.88
N GLY A 328 3.97 7.05 -14.05
CA GLY A 328 4.61 7.09 -15.37
C GLY A 328 5.36 8.40 -15.62
N ALA A 329 4.92 9.49 -15.01
CA ALA A 329 5.65 10.76 -14.96
C ALA A 329 6.98 10.70 -14.16
N MET A 330 7.26 9.59 -13.46
CA MET A 330 8.58 9.30 -12.86
C MET A 330 9.36 8.28 -13.69
N SER A 331 8.75 7.14 -14.04
CA SER A 331 9.24 6.17 -15.02
C SER A 331 8.16 5.13 -15.39
N SER A 332 8.32 4.46 -16.53
CA SER A 332 7.56 3.26 -16.92
C SER A 332 7.62 2.17 -15.86
N ASP A 333 8.83 1.86 -15.40
CA ASP A 333 9.11 0.81 -14.43
C ASP A 333 8.41 1.06 -13.09
N TYR A 334 8.14 2.33 -12.77
CA TYR A 334 7.38 2.70 -11.58
C TYR A 334 5.88 2.45 -11.74
N ALA A 335 5.31 2.77 -12.92
CA ALA A 335 3.92 2.50 -13.25
C ALA A 335 3.60 0.98 -13.24
N ASP A 336 4.56 0.15 -13.64
CA ASP A 336 4.47 -1.30 -13.54
C ASP A 336 4.32 -1.79 -12.08
N ILE A 337 5.22 -1.40 -11.17
CA ILE A 337 5.20 -1.95 -9.80
C ILE A 337 4.07 -1.40 -8.91
N VAL A 338 3.62 -0.16 -9.11
CA VAL A 338 2.42 0.35 -8.38
C VAL A 338 1.14 -0.40 -8.78
N SER A 339 1.11 -0.98 -9.99
CA SER A 339 -0.03 -1.73 -10.50
C SER A 339 -0.18 -3.12 -9.86
N LEU A 340 0.94 -3.75 -9.48
CA LEU A 340 0.92 -4.99 -8.70
C LEU A 340 0.57 -4.73 -7.22
N ALA A 341 1.19 -3.72 -6.61
CA ALA A 341 1.09 -3.51 -5.17
C ALA A 341 -0.32 -3.11 -4.68
N ALA A 342 -1.12 -2.39 -5.48
CA ALA A 342 -2.36 -1.77 -4.99
C ALA A 342 -3.40 -2.78 -4.46
N ARG A 343 -3.74 -3.82 -5.24
CA ARG A 343 -4.65 -4.89 -4.80
C ARG A 343 -4.05 -5.74 -3.67
N GLN A 344 -2.74 -5.96 -3.66
CA GLN A 344 -2.05 -6.70 -2.60
C GLN A 344 -2.23 -6.06 -1.21
N VAL A 345 -2.16 -4.73 -1.12
CA VAL A 345 -2.35 -4.02 0.17
C VAL A 345 -3.82 -3.99 0.61
N TYR A 346 -4.74 -3.59 -0.28
CA TYR A 346 -6.17 -3.55 0.06
C TYR A 346 -6.71 -4.95 0.39
N GLY A 347 -6.25 -5.97 -0.33
CA GLY A 347 -6.57 -7.39 -0.10
C GLY A 347 -6.10 -7.95 1.24
N ALA A 348 -5.33 -7.22 2.05
CA ALA A 348 -4.98 -7.62 3.40
C ALA A 348 -5.84 -6.95 4.49
N THR A 349 -6.88 -6.19 4.11
CA THR A 349 -7.60 -5.30 5.04
C THR A 349 -9.13 -5.47 5.03
N GLU A 350 -9.75 -5.24 6.19
CA GLU A 350 -11.21 -5.20 6.35
C GLU A 350 -11.62 -3.98 7.19
N LEU A 351 -12.57 -3.17 6.67
CA LEU A 351 -13.10 -1.97 7.33
C LEU A 351 -14.40 -2.33 8.07
N THR A 352 -14.47 -1.99 9.37
CA THR A 352 -15.46 -2.56 10.30
C THR A 352 -16.14 -1.55 11.22
N ILE A 353 -17.33 -1.92 11.69
CA ILE A 353 -18.15 -1.28 12.72
C ILE A 353 -18.51 -2.31 13.80
N ALA A 354 -18.98 -1.83 14.95
CA ALA A 354 -19.63 -2.65 15.98
C ALA A 354 -21.10 -2.23 16.17
N LYS A 355 -21.85 -3.02 16.93
CA LYS A 355 -23.19 -2.62 17.43
C LYS A 355 -23.06 -1.84 18.73
N GLY A 356 -23.91 -0.82 18.90
CA GLY A 356 -24.12 -0.12 20.15
C GLY A 356 -24.85 -0.97 21.18
N SER A 357 -24.98 -0.45 22.42
CA SER A 357 -25.72 -1.10 23.51
C SER A 357 -27.23 -1.21 23.27
N ASP A 358 -27.75 -0.52 22.26
CA ASP A 358 -29.12 -0.59 21.74
C ASP A 358 -29.29 -1.63 20.61
N GLY A 359 -28.20 -2.23 20.13
CA GLY A 359 -28.16 -3.16 19.00
C GLY A 359 -28.01 -2.50 17.62
N SER A 360 -28.02 -1.16 17.54
CA SER A 360 -27.85 -0.42 16.28
C SER A 360 -26.41 -0.40 15.81
N TRP A 361 -26.17 -0.23 14.51
CA TRP A 361 -24.81 -0.08 13.97
C TRP A 361 -24.17 1.25 14.39
N ASN A 362 -23.02 1.21 15.04
CA ASN A 362 -22.27 2.40 15.46
C ASN A 362 -21.30 2.86 14.36
N THR A 363 -21.80 3.66 13.42
CA THR A 363 -21.01 4.25 12.32
C THR A 363 -20.02 5.35 12.76
N SER A 364 -20.01 5.72 14.05
CA SER A 364 -18.97 6.58 14.64
C SER A 364 -17.79 5.78 15.22
N ASP A 365 -17.95 4.47 15.43
CA ASP A 365 -16.93 3.57 15.95
C ASP A 365 -16.32 2.71 14.84
N VAL A 366 -15.55 3.36 13.96
CA VAL A 366 -14.98 2.73 12.76
C VAL A 366 -13.55 2.29 13.01
N MET A 367 -13.26 1.03 12.70
CA MET A 367 -11.93 0.42 12.81
C MET A 367 -11.59 -0.34 11.52
N MET A 368 -10.36 -0.24 11.07
CA MET A 368 -9.84 -0.99 9.94
C MET A 368 -8.73 -1.92 10.40
N PHE A 369 -8.90 -3.20 10.10
CA PHE A 369 -7.98 -4.24 10.53
C PHE A 369 -7.15 -4.72 9.33
N MET A 370 -5.88 -5.04 9.57
CA MET A 370 -4.93 -5.52 8.57
C MET A 370 -4.34 -6.85 9.04
N LYS A 371 -4.47 -7.90 8.23
CA LYS A 371 -3.82 -9.19 8.48
C LYS A 371 -2.37 -9.12 8.00
N ASN A 372 -1.41 -9.57 8.82
CA ASN A 372 -0.02 -9.70 8.41
C ASN A 372 0.12 -10.94 7.49
N ILE A 373 -0.05 -10.73 6.18
CA ILE A 373 0.07 -11.74 5.13
C ILE A 373 1.54 -11.87 4.70
N GLY A 374 1.97 -13.06 4.28
CA GLY A 374 3.27 -13.27 3.62
C GLY A 374 4.53 -13.28 4.48
N ASP A 375 4.61 -12.41 5.48
CA ASP A 375 5.82 -12.21 6.29
C ASP A 375 6.01 -13.30 7.36
N VAL A 376 7.24 -13.46 7.86
CA VAL A 376 7.62 -14.57 8.76
C VAL A 376 6.77 -14.68 10.04
N ASN A 377 6.35 -13.54 10.59
CA ASN A 377 5.43 -13.45 11.73
C ASN A 377 3.99 -13.22 11.22
N MET A 378 3.49 -14.16 10.40
CA MET A 378 2.19 -14.08 9.74
C MET A 378 1.02 -14.03 10.74
N ASN A 379 -0.17 -13.71 10.23
CA ASN A 379 -1.45 -13.62 10.95
C ASN A 379 -1.57 -12.56 12.06
N ARG A 380 -0.49 -11.90 12.52
CA ARG A 380 -0.61 -10.73 13.43
C ARG A 380 -1.57 -9.66 12.90
N VAL A 381 -2.28 -8.98 13.80
CA VAL A 381 -3.32 -8.00 13.46
C VAL A 381 -2.82 -6.57 13.65
N ASN A 382 -2.84 -5.77 12.58
CA ASN A 382 -2.28 -4.41 12.51
C ASN A 382 -0.83 -4.34 13.04
N ALA A 383 0.02 -5.30 12.60
CA ALA A 383 1.46 -5.26 12.87
C ALA A 383 2.05 -3.90 12.45
N VAL A 384 2.68 -3.21 13.39
CA VAL A 384 2.92 -1.76 13.32
C VAL A 384 3.98 -1.40 12.26
N GLU A 385 5.00 -2.24 12.08
CA GLU A 385 6.02 -2.10 11.04
C GLU A 385 5.49 -2.42 9.63
N THR A 386 4.56 -3.38 9.52
CA THR A 386 3.82 -3.69 8.30
C THR A 386 2.87 -2.56 7.94
N LEU A 387 2.15 -2.02 8.93
CA LEU A 387 1.22 -0.91 8.76
C LEU A 387 1.97 0.38 8.38
N TYR A 388 3.12 0.66 9.00
CA TYR A 388 4.03 1.74 8.60
C TYR A 388 4.48 1.59 7.15
N SER A 389 4.83 0.37 6.75
CA SER A 389 5.19 0.06 5.37
C SER A 389 4.01 0.24 4.41
N ALA A 390 2.78 -0.10 4.82
CA ALA A 390 1.57 0.07 4.03
C ALA A 390 1.07 1.54 3.94
N PHE A 391 1.35 2.37 4.96
CA PHE A 391 0.76 3.71 5.14
C PHE A 391 0.94 4.70 3.97
N PRO A 392 2.05 4.73 3.21
CA PRO A 392 2.21 5.63 2.06
C PRO A 392 1.14 5.45 0.98
N LEU A 393 0.69 4.21 0.75
CA LEU A 393 -0.40 3.92 -0.19
C LEU A 393 -1.70 4.55 0.26
N PHE A 394 -2.09 4.37 1.52
CA PHE A 394 -3.30 4.98 2.07
C PHE A 394 -3.22 6.51 2.05
N MET A 395 -2.07 7.09 2.42
CA MET A 395 -1.86 8.56 2.37
C MET A 395 -1.83 9.15 0.95
N TYR A 396 -1.83 8.31 -0.10
CA TYR A 396 -1.91 8.72 -1.49
C TYR A 396 -3.27 8.41 -2.14
N ILE A 397 -3.89 7.27 -1.82
CA ILE A 397 -5.16 6.80 -2.42
C ILE A 397 -6.38 7.28 -1.62
N ASP A 398 -6.50 6.91 -0.34
CA ASP A 398 -7.55 7.39 0.57
C ASP A 398 -7.00 7.68 1.97
N PRO A 399 -6.55 8.92 2.23
CA PRO A 399 -5.99 9.30 3.52
C PRO A 399 -6.94 9.15 4.70
N LYS A 400 -8.27 9.09 4.48
CA LYS A 400 -9.25 8.94 5.56
C LYS A 400 -9.19 7.57 6.23
N LEU A 401 -8.72 6.53 5.52
CA LEU A 401 -8.56 5.17 6.06
C LEU A 401 -7.42 5.07 7.09
N GLY A 402 -6.46 6.01 7.08
CA GLY A 402 -5.35 6.02 8.04
C GLY A 402 -5.80 6.18 9.50
N GLY A 403 -6.93 6.85 9.75
CA GLY A 403 -7.50 6.99 11.09
C GLY A 403 -8.03 5.65 11.63
N PRO A 404 -9.00 5.01 10.95
CA PRO A 404 -9.48 3.67 11.27
C PRO A 404 -8.39 2.59 11.37
N LEU A 405 -7.28 2.69 10.62
CA LEU A 405 -6.15 1.75 10.73
C LEU A 405 -5.33 1.92 12.02
N LEU A 406 -5.19 3.15 12.52
CA LEU A 406 -4.47 3.47 13.76
C LEU A 406 -5.35 3.34 15.02
N GLU A 407 -6.67 3.51 14.88
CA GLU A 407 -7.63 3.52 15.99
C GLU A 407 -7.55 2.27 16.90
N PRO A 408 -7.49 1.01 16.41
CA PRO A 408 -7.35 -0.17 17.27
C PRO A 408 -6.09 -0.12 18.15
N LEU A 409 -4.94 0.19 17.55
CA LEU A 409 -3.64 0.29 18.23
C LEU A 409 -3.65 1.40 19.28
N LEU A 410 -4.12 2.59 18.93
CA LEU A 410 -4.17 3.74 19.83
C LEU A 410 -5.16 3.53 20.98
N ARG A 411 -6.30 2.88 20.73
CA ARG A 411 -7.36 2.69 21.72
C ARG A 411 -6.91 1.80 22.88
N PHE A 412 -6.41 0.59 22.62
CA PHE A 412 -6.06 -0.33 23.72
C PHE A 412 -4.85 0.17 24.54
N GLN A 413 -3.88 0.80 23.87
CA GLN A 413 -2.65 1.31 24.50
C GLN A 413 -2.89 2.59 25.33
N ASN A 414 -4.04 3.26 25.16
CA ASN A 414 -4.48 4.37 26.00
C ASN A 414 -5.24 3.90 27.26
N SER A 415 -5.39 2.59 27.49
CA SER A 415 -5.90 2.05 28.75
C SER A 415 -4.85 2.18 29.86
N SER A 416 -5.28 2.47 31.09
CA SER A 416 -4.41 2.52 32.27
C SER A 416 -3.75 1.17 32.63
N LYS A 417 -4.18 0.09 31.98
CA LYS A 417 -3.56 -1.24 32.05
C LYS A 417 -2.33 -1.39 31.15
N TYR A 418 -2.15 -0.54 30.14
CA TYR A 418 -0.97 -0.57 29.28
C TYR A 418 0.17 0.21 29.94
N THR A 419 1.09 -0.52 30.58
CA THR A 419 2.15 0.07 31.41
C THR A 419 3.53 0.14 30.72
N ASN A 420 3.63 -0.28 29.45
CA ASN A 420 4.88 -0.19 28.70
C ASN A 420 5.16 1.27 28.29
N ALA A 421 6.43 1.70 28.36
CA ALA A 421 6.84 3.06 28.02
C ALA A 421 6.91 3.33 26.50
N PHE A 422 6.76 2.29 25.68
CA PHE A 422 6.85 2.28 24.22
C PHE A 422 5.60 1.65 23.61
N ALA A 423 5.44 1.71 22.28
CA ALA A 423 4.27 1.16 21.59
C ALA A 423 4.42 -0.35 21.34
N ALA A 424 3.29 -1.06 21.35
CA ALA A 424 3.16 -2.48 21.02
C ALA A 424 3.48 -2.78 19.54
N GLN A 425 3.81 -4.03 19.25
CA GLN A 425 4.06 -4.52 17.88
C GLN A 425 2.78 -4.73 17.05
N ASP A 426 1.65 -5.04 17.69
CA ASP A 426 0.38 -5.40 17.04
C ASP A 426 -0.82 -5.26 18.00
N VAL A 427 -2.03 -5.54 17.52
CA VAL A 427 -3.30 -5.60 18.28
C VAL A 427 -3.62 -7.03 18.75
N GLY A 428 -2.89 -8.04 18.27
CA GLY A 428 -3.14 -9.44 18.56
C GLY A 428 -2.37 -10.36 17.62
N SER A 429 -1.99 -11.53 18.10
CA SER A 429 -1.07 -12.44 17.42
C SER A 429 -1.70 -13.29 16.30
N SER A 430 -3.03 -13.42 16.24
CA SER A 430 -3.70 -14.20 15.19
C SER A 430 -5.02 -13.58 14.75
N TYR A 431 -5.07 -13.08 13.53
CA TYR A 431 -6.31 -12.87 12.75
C TYR A 431 -7.10 -14.18 12.72
N PRO A 432 -8.44 -14.15 12.80
CA PRO A 432 -9.36 -13.01 12.94
C PRO A 432 -9.64 -12.58 14.40
N VAL A 433 -8.77 -12.92 15.35
CA VAL A 433 -8.98 -12.74 16.79
C VAL A 433 -7.98 -11.72 17.37
N ALA A 434 -8.33 -10.44 17.25
CA ALA A 434 -7.52 -9.31 17.68
C ALA A 434 -7.66 -9.05 19.19
N ILE A 435 -7.01 -9.88 20.01
CA ILE A 435 -6.94 -9.72 21.47
C ILE A 435 -5.68 -8.94 21.85
N ALA A 436 -5.86 -7.73 22.36
CA ALA A 436 -4.79 -6.86 22.82
C ALA A 436 -4.00 -7.47 23.99
N SER A 437 -2.69 -7.18 24.05
CA SER A 437 -1.83 -7.62 25.14
C SER A 437 -0.90 -6.50 25.64
N THR A 438 -0.36 -6.67 26.85
CA THR A 438 0.67 -5.82 27.46
C THR A 438 2.08 -6.38 27.25
N SER A 439 2.25 -7.31 26.31
CA SER A 439 3.51 -8.05 26.09
C SER A 439 4.70 -7.10 25.92
N VAL A 440 5.79 -7.40 26.63
CA VAL A 440 7.04 -6.64 26.57
C VAL A 440 7.91 -7.22 25.45
N HIS A 441 8.45 -6.35 24.60
CA HIS A 441 9.28 -6.70 23.45
C HIS A 441 10.47 -5.73 23.32
N GLU A 442 11.48 -6.10 22.53
CA GLU A 442 12.70 -5.30 22.35
C GLU A 442 12.59 -4.28 21.20
N GLU A 443 11.45 -4.17 20.51
CA GLU A 443 11.27 -3.23 19.37
C GLU A 443 10.76 -1.83 19.79
N GLY A 444 11.00 -1.41 21.04
CA GLY A 444 10.40 -0.20 21.61
C GLY A 444 10.65 1.08 20.81
N ILE A 445 11.89 1.29 20.31
CA ILE A 445 12.21 2.45 19.46
C ILE A 445 11.49 2.35 18.10
N GLU A 446 11.53 1.19 17.46
CA GLU A 446 10.96 0.94 16.13
C GLU A 446 9.45 1.22 16.13
N GLN A 447 8.71 0.62 17.07
CA GLN A 447 7.25 0.70 17.08
C GLN A 447 6.72 2.03 17.59
N SER A 448 7.36 2.66 18.59
CA SER A 448 7.01 4.03 18.99
C SER A 448 7.30 5.04 17.86
N ALA A 449 8.40 4.87 17.12
CA ALA A 449 8.70 5.73 15.98
C ALA A 449 7.70 5.53 14.83
N ASN A 450 7.36 4.28 14.49
CA ASN A 450 6.33 3.93 13.51
C ASN A 450 5.00 4.64 13.82
N MET A 451 4.49 4.49 15.05
CA MET A 451 3.21 5.08 15.47
C MET A 451 3.21 6.61 15.43
N LEU A 452 4.29 7.27 15.89
CA LEU A 452 4.41 8.73 15.86
C LEU A 452 4.49 9.28 14.42
N ILE A 453 5.29 8.63 13.55
CA ILE A 453 5.45 9.03 12.15
C ILE A 453 4.11 8.85 11.40
N MET A 454 3.42 7.72 11.56
CA MET A 454 2.11 7.49 10.93
C MET A 454 1.05 8.48 11.43
N THR A 455 0.98 8.73 12.74
CA THR A 455 -0.01 9.65 13.31
C THR A 455 0.20 11.09 12.82
N TYR A 456 1.45 11.55 12.71
CA TYR A 456 1.74 12.88 12.15
C TYR A 456 1.54 12.92 10.62
N ALA A 457 1.86 11.85 9.90
CA ALA A 457 1.59 11.73 8.45
C ALA A 457 0.08 11.79 8.15
N TYR A 458 -0.76 11.07 8.92
CA TYR A 458 -2.22 11.17 8.83
C TYR A 458 -2.66 12.62 9.04
N ALA A 459 -2.33 13.21 10.20
CA ALA A 459 -2.84 14.53 10.59
C ALA A 459 -2.45 15.65 9.61
N ARG A 460 -1.26 15.59 8.99
CA ARG A 460 -0.89 16.52 7.91
C ARG A 460 -1.61 16.24 6.58
N THR A 461 -1.84 14.98 6.24
CA THR A 461 -2.36 14.61 4.91
C THR A 461 -3.88 14.84 4.82
N THR A 462 -4.60 14.61 5.92
CA THR A 462 -6.03 14.92 6.04
C THR A 462 -6.30 16.37 6.47
N GLY A 463 -5.40 16.96 7.27
CA GLY A 463 -5.65 18.20 8.00
C GLY A 463 -6.45 17.99 9.29
N ASP A 464 -6.74 16.74 9.68
CA ASP A 464 -7.50 16.38 10.88
C ASP A 464 -6.57 16.00 12.03
N GLY A 465 -6.56 16.82 13.08
CA GLY A 465 -5.80 16.57 14.30
C GLY A 465 -6.56 15.83 15.40
N SER A 466 -7.84 15.49 15.19
CA SER A 466 -8.71 15.00 16.27
C SER A 466 -8.24 13.68 16.90
N LEU A 467 -7.78 12.73 16.07
CA LEU A 467 -7.21 11.46 16.53
C LEU A 467 -5.95 11.68 17.38
N ALA A 468 -5.01 12.47 16.88
CA ALA A 468 -3.76 12.78 17.58
C ALA A 468 -4.00 13.55 18.89
N ASN A 469 -4.98 14.47 18.90
CA ASN A 469 -5.40 15.19 20.10
C ASN A 469 -6.06 14.27 21.14
N ARG A 470 -6.87 13.29 20.71
CA ARG A 470 -7.51 12.31 21.62
C ARG A 470 -6.48 11.46 22.36
N TYR A 471 -5.41 11.05 21.67
CA TYR A 471 -4.37 10.15 22.18
C TYR A 471 -3.07 10.88 22.58
N TYR A 472 -3.08 12.21 22.71
CA TYR A 472 -1.87 13.02 22.84
C TYR A 472 -0.95 12.59 24.00
N GLY A 473 -1.52 12.22 25.15
CA GLY A 473 -0.74 11.77 26.32
C GLY A 473 0.04 10.47 26.06
N LEU A 474 -0.55 9.53 25.31
CA LEU A 474 0.11 8.28 24.90
C LEU A 474 1.28 8.56 23.93
N LEU A 475 1.03 9.40 22.93
CA LEU A 475 2.06 9.85 21.98
C LEU A 475 3.22 10.57 22.68
N LYS A 476 2.91 11.38 23.71
CA LYS A 476 3.91 12.05 24.54
C LYS A 476 4.75 11.05 25.34
N ASN A 477 4.14 10.07 26.01
CA ASN A 477 4.86 9.04 26.77
C ASN A 477 5.85 8.27 25.89
N TRP A 478 5.43 7.86 24.69
CA TRP A 478 6.31 7.23 23.70
C TRP A 478 7.45 8.15 23.24
N THR A 479 7.19 9.44 23.10
CA THR A 479 8.23 10.42 22.73
C THR A 479 9.23 10.63 23.86
N ASP A 480 8.79 10.70 25.11
CA ASP A 480 9.67 10.80 26.28
C ASP A 480 10.55 9.53 26.43
N TYR A 481 10.02 8.34 26.11
CA TYR A 481 10.83 7.11 25.98
C TYR A 481 11.88 7.22 24.85
N LEU A 482 11.48 7.69 23.67
CA LEU A 482 12.40 7.85 22.53
C LEU A 482 13.54 8.83 22.85
N VAL A 483 13.27 9.96 23.51
CA VAL A 483 14.30 10.95 23.88
C VAL A 483 15.44 10.33 24.70
N VAL A 484 15.15 9.35 25.54
CA VAL A 484 16.15 8.66 26.37
C VAL A 484 16.89 7.55 25.61
N ASN A 485 16.18 6.75 24.80
CA ASN A 485 16.71 5.49 24.27
C ASN A 485 17.27 5.58 22.83
N THR A 486 16.89 6.60 22.06
CA THR A 486 17.09 6.60 20.60
C THR A 486 18.53 6.74 20.13
N LEU A 487 19.35 7.61 20.74
CA LEU A 487 20.65 7.96 20.15
C LEU A 487 21.60 6.77 20.08
N HIS A 488 21.56 5.88 21.07
CA HIS A 488 22.41 4.71 21.19
C HIS A 488 21.56 3.47 21.48
N PRO A 489 20.87 2.89 20.49
CA PRO A 489 20.00 1.73 20.70
C PRO A 489 20.77 0.55 21.31
N ARG A 490 20.26 0.00 22.42
CA ARG A 490 20.84 -1.13 23.16
C ARG A 490 19.72 -2.01 23.68
N ASN A 491 19.86 -3.33 23.54
CA ASN A 491 18.77 -4.29 23.80
C ASN A 491 17.51 -3.88 23.02
N GLN A 492 17.71 -3.61 21.72
CA GLN A 492 16.69 -3.09 20.83
C GLN A 492 16.73 -3.82 19.49
N ALA A 493 15.55 -4.25 19.06
CA ALA A 493 15.36 -4.99 17.82
C ALA A 493 14.87 -4.10 16.67
N SER A 494 15.11 -4.56 15.45
CA SER A 494 14.73 -3.92 14.20
C SER A 494 14.52 -4.98 13.11
N PRO A 495 13.84 -4.68 12.00
CA PRO A 495 13.72 -5.60 10.88
C PRO A 495 14.94 -5.60 9.93
N ASP A 496 16.06 -4.98 10.34
CA ASP A 496 17.36 -4.95 9.64
C ASP A 496 18.26 -6.09 10.15
N THR A 497 18.80 -5.95 11.36
CA THR A 497 19.79 -6.88 11.98
C THR A 497 19.34 -7.47 13.32
N GLN A 498 18.07 -7.28 13.68
CA GLN A 498 17.33 -7.84 14.82
C GLN A 498 17.86 -7.63 16.24
N TYR A 499 19.15 -7.53 16.55
CA TYR A 499 19.66 -7.33 17.92
C TYR A 499 20.94 -6.48 18.04
N THR A 500 21.42 -5.87 16.94
CA THR A 500 22.68 -5.11 16.96
C THR A 500 22.56 -3.82 17.79
N THR A 501 23.60 -3.47 18.56
CA THR A 501 23.64 -2.19 19.30
C THR A 501 24.15 -1.05 18.43
N ASN A 502 23.70 0.19 18.69
CA ASN A 502 24.06 1.40 17.93
C ASN A 502 23.72 1.33 16.42
N GLN A 503 22.57 0.74 16.07
CA GLN A 503 22.09 0.67 14.69
C GLN A 503 21.73 2.06 14.12
N THR A 504 22.33 2.40 12.98
CA THR A 504 22.17 3.70 12.31
C THR A 504 20.73 3.98 11.88
N ASN A 505 20.07 2.99 11.25
CA ASN A 505 18.71 3.11 10.73
C ASN A 505 17.66 3.26 11.84
N LEU A 506 17.78 2.49 12.92
CA LEU A 506 16.87 2.54 14.06
C LEU A 506 16.98 3.87 14.81
N ALA A 507 18.22 4.34 15.02
CA ALA A 507 18.47 5.61 15.68
C ALA A 507 17.87 6.80 14.89
N ILE A 508 18.11 6.92 13.58
CA ILE A 508 17.57 8.06 12.83
C ILE A 508 16.04 8.07 12.80
N LYS A 509 15.41 6.90 12.76
CA LYS A 509 13.95 6.76 12.79
C LYS A 509 13.33 7.36 14.06
N GLY A 510 13.89 7.03 15.23
CA GLY A 510 13.46 7.62 16.50
C GLY A 510 13.70 9.13 16.57
N ILE A 511 14.81 9.63 16.00
CA ILE A 511 15.14 11.08 16.00
C ILE A 511 14.13 11.85 15.13
N ILE A 512 13.77 11.29 13.96
CA ILE A 512 12.71 11.82 13.10
C ILE A 512 11.35 11.79 13.82
N ALA A 513 11.04 10.72 14.56
CA ALA A 513 9.79 10.62 15.32
C ALA A 513 9.69 11.64 16.47
N ILE A 514 10.80 11.94 17.18
CA ILE A 514 10.85 13.03 18.17
C ILE A 514 10.57 14.38 17.48
N LYS A 515 11.16 14.63 16.30
CA LYS A 515 10.90 15.85 15.53
C LYS A 515 9.47 15.92 14.98
N ALA A 516 8.88 14.78 14.61
CA ALA A 516 7.49 14.65 14.21
C ALA A 516 6.54 15.02 15.36
N MET A 517 6.80 14.53 16.58
CA MET A 517 6.05 14.92 17.77
C MET A 517 6.18 16.43 18.01
N SER A 518 7.39 17.01 17.90
CA SER A 518 7.59 18.45 18.05
C SER A 518 6.69 19.29 17.12
N ASP A 519 6.56 18.92 15.84
CA ASP A 519 5.68 19.62 14.90
C ASP A 519 4.19 19.31 15.13
N LEU A 520 3.86 18.10 15.59
CA LEU A 520 2.50 17.71 15.97
C LEU A 520 2.02 18.49 17.20
N SER A 521 2.82 18.53 18.27
CA SER A 521 2.61 19.38 19.45
C SER A 521 2.46 20.85 19.06
N SER A 522 3.28 21.35 18.13
CA SER A 522 3.17 22.73 17.61
C SER A 522 1.81 22.98 16.95
N ALA A 523 1.35 22.05 16.12
CA ALA A 523 0.07 22.15 15.40
C ALA A 523 -1.16 21.96 16.31
N LEU A 524 -1.02 21.24 17.42
CA LEU A 524 -2.05 21.06 18.44
C LEU A 524 -2.00 22.13 19.56
N GLY A 525 -1.12 23.13 19.46
CA GLY A 525 -0.98 24.22 20.45
C GLY A 525 -0.24 23.85 21.74
N GLN A 526 0.37 22.68 21.81
CA GLN A 526 1.11 22.15 22.96
C GLN A 526 2.56 22.68 22.95
N PHE A 527 2.70 24.01 23.08
CA PHE A 527 3.95 24.71 22.80
C PHE A 527 5.13 24.37 23.74
N SER A 528 4.85 23.93 24.98
CA SER A 528 5.88 23.43 25.91
C SER A 528 6.61 22.21 25.36
N ASP A 529 5.82 21.23 24.92
CA ASP A 529 6.27 19.93 24.44
C ASP A 529 6.89 20.08 23.06
N ALA A 530 6.26 20.92 22.22
CA ALA A 530 6.85 21.36 20.95
C ALA A 530 8.27 21.89 21.16
N GLN A 531 8.47 22.81 22.11
CA GLN A 531 9.78 23.36 22.45
C GLN A 531 10.73 22.26 22.96
N GLN A 532 10.30 21.44 23.94
CA GLN A 532 11.06 20.32 24.53
C GLN A 532 11.64 19.37 23.45
N TYR A 533 10.88 19.08 22.40
CA TYR A 533 11.29 18.15 21.34
C TYR A 533 11.93 18.83 20.11
N SER A 534 11.95 20.17 20.02
CA SER A 534 12.21 20.90 18.76
C SER A 534 13.66 21.14 18.36
N VAL A 535 14.52 21.49 19.31
CA VAL A 535 15.24 22.78 19.19
C VAL A 535 16.04 22.93 17.90
N ARG A 536 15.57 23.85 17.04
CA ARG A 536 16.40 24.57 16.05
C ARG A 536 17.15 25.72 16.72
N PRO A 537 18.25 26.23 16.14
CA PRO A 537 18.97 27.38 16.68
C PRO A 537 18.07 28.60 16.88
N LEU A 538 18.19 29.27 18.03
CA LEU A 538 17.47 30.49 18.36
C LEU A 538 17.80 31.63 17.39
N MET A 539 16.81 32.12 16.64
CA MET A 539 16.90 33.43 16.00
C MET A 539 16.55 34.55 17.01
N PHE A 540 17.49 34.81 17.93
CA PHE A 540 17.55 35.98 18.81
C PHE A 540 16.27 36.36 19.59
N VAL A 541 16.10 35.78 20.79
CA VAL A 541 15.52 36.51 21.94
C VAL A 541 16.66 36.86 22.89
N ARG A 542 16.93 38.15 23.09
CA ARG A 542 18.13 38.63 23.80
C ARG A 542 17.83 39.00 25.25
N GLY A 543 18.06 38.07 26.17
CA GLY A 543 18.32 38.41 27.57
C GLY A 543 17.39 37.80 28.62
N SER A 544 17.67 36.54 28.99
CA SER A 544 17.38 36.00 30.32
C SER A 544 18.41 34.90 30.62
N ALA A 545 19.26 35.10 31.62
CA ALA A 545 20.23 34.09 32.05
C ALA A 545 19.72 33.41 33.31
N GLN A 546 19.47 32.09 33.26
CA GLN A 546 19.40 31.24 34.43
C GLN A 546 19.52 29.75 34.04
N ALA A 547 20.35 29.01 34.79
CA ALA A 547 20.47 27.54 34.85
C ALA A 547 20.82 26.75 33.58
N ASP A 548 21.97 26.06 33.65
CA ASP A 548 22.34 25.00 32.72
C ASP A 548 21.46 23.76 32.94
N VAL A 549 20.74 23.35 31.90
CA VAL A 549 20.14 22.02 31.75
C VAL A 549 20.51 21.55 30.36
N GLU A 550 21.13 20.38 30.23
CA GLU A 550 21.39 19.75 28.93
C GLU A 550 20.06 19.26 28.33
N GLN A 551 19.33 20.17 27.70
CA GLN A 551 18.20 19.83 26.84
C GLN A 551 18.74 19.07 25.64
N THR A 552 18.49 17.77 25.57
CA THR A 552 18.83 16.91 24.42
C THR A 552 17.72 17.00 23.37
N ASN A 553 18.03 17.61 22.23
CA ASN A 553 17.05 18.02 21.23
C ASN A 553 17.22 17.28 19.89
N ALA A 554 16.16 17.16 19.09
CA ALA A 554 16.20 16.48 17.79
C ALA A 554 17.36 16.96 16.87
N THR A 555 17.66 18.26 16.83
CA THR A 555 18.77 18.82 16.02
C THR A 555 20.16 18.49 16.59
N GLN A 556 20.30 18.31 17.90
CA GLN A 556 21.56 17.84 18.50
C GLN A 556 21.71 16.33 18.31
N LEU A 557 20.61 15.58 18.50
CA LEU A 557 20.54 14.15 18.27
C LEU A 557 20.93 13.79 16.84
N VAL A 558 20.41 14.49 15.82
CA VAL A 558 20.80 14.23 14.42
C VAL A 558 22.25 14.60 14.14
N GLN A 559 22.81 15.65 14.77
CA GLN A 559 24.23 15.99 14.64
C GLN A 559 25.14 14.92 15.30
N GLN A 560 24.77 14.43 16.47
CA GLN A 560 25.50 13.37 17.19
C GLN A 560 25.34 12.01 16.49
N TRP A 561 24.17 11.72 15.90
CA TRP A 561 23.96 10.58 15.02
C TRP A 561 24.86 10.68 13.78
N GLN A 562 24.81 11.79 13.05
CA GLN A 562 25.57 11.99 11.80
C GLN A 562 27.08 11.90 12.01
N ALA A 563 27.59 12.33 13.17
CA ALA A 563 29.00 12.22 13.56
C ALA A 563 29.46 10.78 13.88
N GLN A 564 28.54 9.83 14.09
CA GLN A 564 28.83 8.43 14.45
C GLN A 564 28.39 7.42 13.39
N ALA A 565 27.32 7.75 12.68
CA ALA A 565 26.67 6.96 11.65
C ALA A 565 27.32 7.12 10.26
N LEU A 566 27.97 8.26 9.99
CA LEU A 566 28.65 8.48 8.72
C LEU A 566 30.08 7.90 8.77
N SER A 567 30.47 7.25 7.68
CA SER A 567 31.85 6.78 7.43
C SER A 567 32.89 7.91 7.54
N SER A 568 34.12 7.55 7.91
CA SER A 568 35.22 8.50 8.13
C SER A 568 35.62 9.27 6.88
N ASP A 569 35.45 8.68 5.69
CA ASP A 569 35.64 9.33 4.39
C ASP A 569 34.40 10.12 3.91
N LYS A 570 33.29 10.01 4.65
CA LYS A 570 32.00 10.67 4.42
C LYS A 570 31.25 10.20 3.17
N THR A 571 31.58 9.02 2.64
CA THR A 571 30.97 8.50 1.40
C THR A 571 29.62 7.81 1.62
N HIS A 572 29.39 7.21 2.79
CA HIS A 572 28.19 6.42 3.08
C HIS A 572 27.84 6.35 4.58
N LEU A 573 26.62 5.93 4.90
CA LEU A 573 26.18 5.61 6.26
C LEU A 573 26.54 4.16 6.61
N LEU A 574 27.13 3.97 7.79
CA LEU A 574 27.50 2.69 8.39
C LEU A 574 26.23 1.98 8.88
N ALA A 575 26.21 0.65 8.90
CA ALA A 575 25.07 -0.08 9.49
C ALA A 575 25.03 0.09 11.02
N THR A 576 26.21 0.16 11.65
CA THR A 576 26.40 0.35 13.08
C THR A 576 27.44 1.43 13.33
N TYR A 577 27.20 2.31 14.31
CA TYR A 577 28.10 3.44 14.62
C TYR A 577 29.56 3.02 14.75
N GLY A 578 30.46 3.81 14.15
CA GLY A 578 31.91 3.64 14.25
C GLY A 578 32.48 2.43 13.51
N ASN A 579 31.69 1.42 13.14
CA ASN A 579 32.16 0.24 12.43
C ASN A 579 32.33 0.53 10.92
N GLN A 580 33.53 0.97 10.54
CA GLN A 580 33.87 1.45 9.19
C GLN A 580 33.77 0.38 8.09
N ASP A 581 33.78 -0.91 8.47
CA ASP A 581 33.64 -2.03 7.54
C ASP A 581 32.16 -2.34 7.19
N THR A 582 31.21 -1.54 7.69
CA THR A 582 29.77 -1.74 7.48
C THR A 582 29.11 -0.62 6.68
N SER A 583 28.03 -0.95 5.97
CA SER A 583 27.18 0.02 5.27
C SER A 583 25.73 -0.45 5.26
N THR A 584 24.77 0.47 5.16
CA THR A 584 23.33 0.14 5.10
C THR A 584 22.59 0.98 4.06
N ILE A 585 21.45 0.47 3.56
CA ILE A 585 20.49 1.29 2.83
C ILE A 585 19.71 2.15 3.84
N ALA A 586 19.85 3.48 3.78
CA ALA A 586 19.29 4.39 4.77
C ALA A 586 17.79 4.68 4.54
N TYR A 587 16.97 3.63 4.49
CA TYR A 587 15.56 3.71 4.08
C TYR A 587 14.71 4.58 5.03
N ASN A 588 15.03 4.63 6.33
CA ASN A 588 14.31 5.49 7.29
C ASN A 588 14.49 7.00 7.03
N LEU A 589 15.44 7.42 6.18
CA LEU A 589 15.53 8.81 5.70
C LEU A 589 14.33 9.25 4.85
N PHE A 590 13.51 8.30 4.37
CA PHE A 590 12.22 8.58 3.77
C PHE A 590 11.33 9.41 4.70
N ALA A 591 11.31 9.10 6.00
CA ALA A 591 10.45 9.77 6.95
C ALA A 591 10.78 11.27 7.08
N ASP A 592 12.05 11.68 7.02
CA ASP A 592 12.40 13.11 7.10
C ASP A 592 11.93 13.89 5.86
N LYS A 593 12.08 13.31 4.66
CA LYS A 593 11.54 13.91 3.42
C LYS A 593 10.01 13.92 3.40
N TRP A 594 9.38 12.80 3.76
CA TRP A 594 7.92 12.62 3.70
C TRP A 594 7.18 13.42 4.77
N LEU A 595 7.76 13.57 5.96
CA LEU A 595 7.21 14.47 6.97
C LEU A 595 7.55 15.94 6.72
N GLY A 596 8.58 16.23 5.92
CA GLY A 596 9.08 17.58 5.69
C GLY A 596 9.69 18.19 6.95
N THR A 597 10.27 17.36 7.82
CA THR A 597 10.92 17.78 9.08
C THR A 597 12.23 18.51 8.80
N ASN A 598 12.90 18.24 7.66
CA ASN A 598 14.13 18.90 7.21
C ASN A 598 15.22 18.90 8.31
N LEU A 599 15.43 17.72 8.87
CA LEU A 599 16.28 17.48 10.04
C LEU A 599 17.66 16.95 9.67
N VAL A 600 17.75 16.13 8.61
CA VAL A 600 19.01 15.52 8.16
C VAL A 600 19.71 16.43 7.14
N ASP A 601 21.02 16.63 7.29
CA ASP A 601 21.79 17.46 6.36
C ASP A 601 21.73 16.91 4.93
N GLN A 602 21.59 17.83 3.97
CA GLN A 602 21.48 17.49 2.55
C GLN A 602 22.72 16.74 2.01
N SER A 603 23.88 16.91 2.63
CA SER A 603 25.10 16.15 2.35
C SER A 603 25.00 14.65 2.64
N VAL A 604 24.16 14.22 3.61
CA VAL A 604 23.91 12.81 3.90
C VAL A 604 23.13 12.17 2.75
N TYR A 605 22.15 12.88 2.19
CA TYR A 605 21.40 12.44 1.02
C TYR A 605 22.29 12.35 -0.23
N GLU A 606 23.26 13.25 -0.39
CA GLU A 606 24.23 13.24 -1.49
C GLU A 606 25.24 12.09 -1.36
N ALA A 607 25.75 11.85 -0.15
CA ALA A 607 26.58 10.68 0.14
C ALA A 607 25.82 9.37 -0.14
N GLN A 608 24.59 9.23 0.37
CA GLN A 608 23.75 8.05 0.11
C GLN A 608 23.39 7.88 -1.36
N SER A 609 23.08 8.95 -2.10
CA SER A 609 22.87 8.86 -3.56
C SER A 609 24.12 8.37 -4.30
N THR A 610 25.30 8.81 -3.89
CA THR A 610 26.59 8.37 -4.45
C THR A 610 26.86 6.90 -4.13
N PHE A 611 26.63 6.49 -2.88
CA PHE A 611 26.76 5.10 -2.43
C PHE A 611 25.77 4.17 -3.16
N TYR A 612 24.49 4.56 -3.29
CA TYR A 612 23.51 3.76 -4.05
C TYR A 612 23.92 3.64 -5.52
N SER A 613 24.47 4.70 -6.13
CA SER A 613 24.98 4.62 -7.50
C SER A 613 26.11 3.61 -7.66
N SER A 614 27.00 3.44 -6.68
CA SER A 614 28.03 2.39 -6.71
C SER A 614 27.46 1.00 -6.43
N GLN A 615 26.48 0.88 -5.53
CA GLN A 615 25.79 -0.39 -5.30
C GLN A 615 25.00 -0.86 -6.53
N LEU A 616 24.37 0.04 -7.29
CA LEU A 616 23.59 -0.32 -8.48
C LEU A 616 24.44 -0.79 -9.67
N SER A 617 25.73 -0.42 -9.70
CA SER A 617 26.70 -0.88 -10.70
C SER A 617 27.31 -2.24 -10.38
N ASN A 618 27.16 -2.74 -9.14
CA ASN A 618 27.58 -4.07 -8.74
C ASN A 618 26.70 -5.14 -9.42
N ALA A 619 27.33 -6.06 -10.17
CA ALA A 619 26.64 -7.15 -10.86
C ALA A 619 25.98 -8.19 -9.93
N ARG A 620 26.25 -8.12 -8.61
CA ARG A 620 25.49 -8.87 -7.58
C ARG A 620 24.16 -8.23 -7.21
N ASN A 621 23.99 -6.92 -7.43
CA ASN A 621 22.80 -6.19 -7.02
C ASN A 621 21.86 -6.06 -8.23
N GLN A 622 21.27 -7.18 -8.66
CA GLN A 622 20.42 -7.25 -9.87
C GLN A 622 18.96 -6.91 -9.58
N TYR A 623 18.48 -7.25 -8.38
CA TYR A 623 17.09 -7.19 -7.98
C TYR A 623 16.80 -6.17 -6.87
N GLY A 624 17.85 -5.62 -6.27
CA GLY A 624 17.81 -4.52 -5.31
C GLY A 624 19.22 -4.19 -4.81
N ILE A 625 19.33 -3.14 -4.01
CA ILE A 625 20.46 -2.94 -3.10
C ILE A 625 20.18 -3.78 -1.84
N PRO A 626 21.15 -4.53 -1.30
CA PRO A 626 20.98 -5.24 -0.03
C PRO A 626 20.64 -4.31 1.14
N THR A 627 19.97 -4.84 2.16
CA THR A 627 19.57 -4.08 3.36
C THR A 627 20.78 -3.46 4.06
N ASP A 628 21.84 -4.25 4.24
CA ASP A 628 23.13 -3.81 4.74
C ASP A 628 24.26 -4.77 4.32
N SER A 629 25.47 -4.51 4.80
CA SER A 629 26.68 -5.28 4.52
C SER A 629 26.81 -6.60 5.31
N SER A 630 25.95 -6.87 6.29
CA SER A 630 25.99 -8.11 7.08
C SER A 630 25.38 -9.29 6.33
N ASP A 631 24.32 -9.05 5.54
CA ASP A 631 23.83 -9.97 4.52
C ASP A 631 23.71 -9.28 3.16
N ILE A 632 24.78 -9.39 2.37
CA ILE A 632 24.86 -8.88 1.00
C ILE A 632 23.97 -9.63 -0.01
N SER A 633 23.26 -10.68 0.42
CA SER A 633 22.25 -11.36 -0.40
C SER A 633 20.83 -10.86 -0.11
N HIS A 634 20.54 -10.30 1.06
CA HIS A 634 19.19 -9.95 1.48
C HIS A 634 18.75 -8.55 0.97
N ALA A 635 17.87 -8.52 -0.03
CA ALA A 635 17.24 -7.29 -0.52
C ALA A 635 15.75 -7.20 -0.12
N LYS A 636 15.33 -5.99 0.26
CA LYS A 636 13.94 -5.64 0.60
C LYS A 636 13.34 -4.66 -0.40
N SER A 637 12.21 -4.98 -1.02
CA SER A 637 11.51 -4.07 -1.94
C SER A 637 11.12 -2.77 -1.25
N THR A 638 10.55 -2.89 -0.04
CA THR A 638 10.03 -1.79 0.77
C THR A 638 11.12 -0.79 1.12
N TYR A 639 12.27 -1.30 1.57
CA TYR A 639 13.44 -0.48 1.92
C TYR A 639 14.08 0.17 0.70
N ASN A 640 14.18 -0.56 -0.42
CA ASN A 640 14.66 -0.01 -1.68
C ASN A 640 13.75 1.13 -2.18
N LEU A 641 12.43 0.99 -2.09
CA LEU A 641 11.47 2.03 -2.52
C LEU A 641 11.43 3.23 -1.57
N PHE A 642 11.56 3.02 -0.26
CA PHE A 642 11.76 4.10 0.71
C PHE A 642 13.06 4.87 0.46
N ALA A 643 14.19 4.18 0.27
CA ALA A 643 15.47 4.79 -0.03
C ALA A 643 15.45 5.55 -1.38
N ALA A 644 14.80 4.99 -2.40
CA ALA A 644 14.58 5.65 -3.68
C ALA A 644 13.71 6.92 -3.55
N ALA A 645 12.68 6.90 -2.70
CA ALA A 645 11.87 8.08 -2.40
C ALA A 645 12.65 9.15 -1.60
N ALA A 646 13.62 8.75 -0.77
CA ALA A 646 14.37 9.66 0.10
C ALA A 646 15.42 10.52 -0.65
N ILE A 647 15.91 10.09 -1.81
CA ILE A 647 16.98 10.76 -2.56
C ILE A 647 16.48 11.73 -3.63
N ASN A 648 17.26 12.79 -3.88
CA ASN A 648 16.93 13.82 -4.87
C ASN A 648 17.33 13.41 -6.31
N ASP A 649 18.28 12.49 -6.48
CA ASP A 649 18.75 12.06 -7.80
C ASP A 649 17.72 11.15 -8.48
N THR A 650 17.14 11.64 -9.58
CA THR A 650 16.10 10.94 -10.32
C THR A 650 16.63 9.75 -11.12
N GLY A 651 17.90 9.75 -11.50
CA GLY A 651 18.56 8.65 -12.21
C GLY A 651 18.85 7.48 -11.28
N VAL A 652 19.42 7.75 -10.09
CA VAL A 652 19.65 6.75 -9.04
C VAL A 652 18.31 6.21 -8.53
N ARG A 653 17.31 7.06 -8.24
CA ARG A 653 15.95 6.63 -7.86
C ARG A 653 15.35 5.69 -8.91
N ASN A 654 15.31 6.12 -10.17
CA ASN A 654 14.70 5.32 -11.24
C ASN A 654 15.47 4.01 -11.46
N SER A 655 16.78 4.00 -11.22
CA SER A 655 17.59 2.78 -11.26
C SER A 655 17.24 1.80 -10.14
N ILE A 656 17.05 2.26 -8.89
CA ILE A 656 16.58 1.41 -7.78
C ILE A 656 15.19 0.83 -8.12
N ILE A 657 14.26 1.67 -8.59
CA ILE A 657 12.93 1.23 -9.04
C ILE A 657 13.04 0.15 -10.12
N SER A 658 13.94 0.33 -11.11
CA SER A 658 14.13 -0.63 -12.20
C SER A 658 14.66 -1.99 -11.71
N LYS A 659 15.53 -2.03 -10.69
CA LYS A 659 15.98 -3.29 -10.05
C LYS A 659 14.81 -4.02 -9.38
N VAL A 660 13.98 -3.31 -8.61
CA VAL A 660 12.80 -3.91 -7.95
C VAL A 660 11.73 -4.31 -8.99
N ARG A 661 11.59 -3.55 -10.09
CA ARG A 661 10.73 -3.92 -11.23
C ARG A 661 11.25 -5.15 -11.97
N ALA A 662 12.57 -5.32 -12.11
CA ALA A 662 13.17 -6.53 -12.64
C ALA A 662 12.85 -7.75 -11.74
N ARG A 663 12.89 -7.58 -10.40
CA ARG A 663 12.46 -8.65 -9.48
C ARG A 663 10.96 -8.94 -9.59
N ALA A 664 10.13 -7.90 -9.66
CA ALA A 664 8.70 -8.03 -9.84
C ALA A 664 8.34 -8.72 -11.15
N SER A 665 9.22 -8.66 -12.16
CA SER A 665 9.10 -9.32 -13.48
C SER A 665 9.84 -10.66 -13.58
N LEU A 666 10.36 -11.21 -12.48
CA LEU A 666 11.15 -12.44 -12.50
C LEU A 666 10.24 -13.66 -12.35
N ASN A 667 9.83 -14.23 -13.48
CA ASN A 667 8.91 -15.36 -13.54
C ASN A 667 9.59 -16.76 -13.55
N LEU A 668 10.80 -16.88 -13.00
CA LEU A 668 11.47 -18.16 -12.85
C LEU A 668 10.85 -18.99 -11.72
N THR A 669 10.89 -20.32 -11.82
CA THR A 669 10.34 -21.25 -10.82
C THR A 669 10.97 -21.07 -9.44
N SER A 670 12.23 -20.61 -9.33
CA SER A 670 12.89 -20.32 -8.05
C SER A 670 12.54 -18.95 -7.46
N ALA A 671 11.87 -18.10 -8.23
CA ALA A 671 11.42 -16.76 -7.87
C ALA A 671 9.89 -16.67 -7.72
N SER A 672 9.24 -17.83 -7.56
CA SER A 672 7.80 -18.05 -7.55
C SER A 672 7.05 -17.41 -6.37
N GLY A 673 5.72 -17.42 -6.47
CA GLY A 673 4.81 -16.81 -5.50
C GLY A 673 4.34 -15.41 -5.90
N VAL A 674 3.52 -14.82 -5.05
CA VAL A 674 3.05 -13.43 -5.18
C VAL A 674 4.18 -12.45 -4.84
N PHE A 675 4.19 -11.26 -5.47
CA PHE A 675 5.26 -10.25 -5.38
C PHE A 675 5.79 -10.02 -3.93
N PRO A 676 7.00 -10.52 -3.60
CA PRO A 676 7.47 -10.61 -2.22
C PRO A 676 8.20 -9.35 -1.75
N THR A 677 8.18 -9.11 -0.44
CA THR A 677 8.90 -7.99 0.19
C THR A 677 10.38 -8.31 0.39
N GLU A 678 10.75 -9.58 0.57
CA GLU A 678 12.13 -10.05 0.79
C GLU A 678 12.57 -11.08 -0.26
N TYR A 679 13.79 -10.92 -0.78
CA TYR A 679 14.36 -11.80 -1.80
C TYR A 679 15.89 -11.67 -1.93
N ASP A 680 16.51 -12.62 -2.62
CA ASP A 680 17.94 -12.59 -2.96
C ASP A 680 18.26 -11.45 -3.98
N ALA A 681 19.20 -10.58 -3.64
CA ALA A 681 19.61 -9.41 -4.42
C ALA A 681 20.23 -9.76 -5.80
N PHE A 682 20.82 -10.96 -5.93
CA PHE A 682 21.51 -11.47 -7.11
C PHE A 682 20.70 -12.49 -7.89
N ALA A 683 20.12 -13.47 -7.21
CA ALA A 683 19.38 -14.58 -7.80
C ALA A 683 17.87 -14.27 -7.94
N GLY A 684 17.33 -13.38 -7.12
CA GLY A 684 15.91 -13.02 -7.14
C GLY A 684 14.98 -14.09 -6.56
N ASN A 685 15.51 -15.11 -5.89
CA ASN A 685 14.69 -16.11 -5.20
C ASN A 685 13.89 -15.46 -4.07
N THR A 686 12.63 -15.85 -3.90
CA THR A 686 11.77 -15.39 -2.79
C THR A 686 12.32 -15.89 -1.45
N THR A 687 12.40 -15.04 -0.43
CA THR A 687 12.75 -15.47 0.94
C THR A 687 11.57 -15.34 1.91
N SER A 688 10.81 -14.24 1.86
CA SER A 688 9.56 -14.08 2.62
C SER A 688 8.67 -12.97 2.04
N GLY A 689 7.47 -12.78 2.61
CA GLY A 689 6.63 -11.61 2.32
C GLY A 689 5.79 -11.69 1.05
N GLY A 690 5.59 -12.90 0.49
CA GLY A 690 4.69 -13.11 -0.65
C GLY A 690 3.27 -12.66 -0.31
N ALA A 691 2.71 -11.76 -1.11
CA ALA A 691 1.42 -11.08 -0.86
C ALA A 691 1.37 -10.14 0.37
N SER A 692 2.48 -9.81 1.03
CA SER A 692 2.47 -8.90 2.19
C SER A 692 1.95 -7.49 1.84
N PRO A 693 1.10 -6.87 2.68
CA PRO A 693 0.66 -5.49 2.51
C PRO A 693 1.77 -4.45 2.76
N ALA A 694 2.94 -4.84 3.26
CA ALA A 694 4.09 -3.94 3.37
C ALA A 694 4.56 -3.41 1.99
N GLN A 695 4.16 -4.03 0.87
CA GLN A 695 4.34 -3.46 -0.49
C GLN A 695 3.67 -2.09 -0.69
N GLY A 696 2.85 -1.57 0.23
CA GLY A 696 2.41 -0.17 0.19
C GLY A 696 3.57 0.84 0.20
N ALA A 697 4.76 0.42 0.61
CA ALA A 697 5.99 1.20 0.52
C ALA A 697 6.38 1.51 -0.94
N VAL A 698 5.89 0.73 -1.92
CA VAL A 698 6.01 1.05 -3.35
C VAL A 698 5.37 2.41 -3.68
N PHE A 699 4.36 2.86 -2.91
CA PHE A 699 3.76 4.18 -3.10
C PHE A 699 4.53 5.32 -2.42
N ALA A 700 5.68 5.06 -1.76
CA ALA A 700 6.48 6.10 -1.08
C ALA A 700 6.86 7.30 -1.97
N PRO A 701 7.36 7.14 -3.22
CA PRO A 701 7.57 8.28 -4.13
C PRO A 701 6.30 9.09 -4.43
N LEU A 702 5.14 8.44 -4.63
CA LEU A 702 3.86 9.11 -4.86
C LEU A 702 3.35 9.87 -3.63
N ALA A 703 3.44 9.24 -2.45
CA ALA A 703 3.06 9.84 -1.17
C ALA A 703 3.91 11.08 -0.85
N LEU A 704 5.21 11.02 -1.14
CA LEU A 704 6.11 12.17 -1.03
C LEU A 704 5.71 13.31 -1.97
N LYS A 705 5.54 13.04 -3.28
CA LYS A 705 5.10 14.02 -4.28
C LYS A 705 3.78 14.69 -3.88
N TYR A 706 2.83 13.91 -3.38
CA TYR A 706 1.51 14.40 -2.95
C TYR A 706 1.59 15.27 -1.68
N ALA A 707 2.40 14.86 -0.69
CA ALA A 707 2.66 15.66 0.52
C ALA A 707 3.36 17.00 0.18
N SER A 708 4.32 17.00 -0.75
CA SER A 708 4.96 18.23 -1.24
C SER A 708 3.96 19.13 -1.97
N PHE A 709 3.11 18.59 -2.84
CA PHE A 709 2.08 19.36 -3.54
C PHE A 709 1.09 20.01 -2.56
N ARG A 710 0.53 19.24 -1.62
CA ARG A 710 -0.34 19.75 -0.54
C ARG A 710 0.34 20.90 0.22
N SER A 711 1.62 20.73 0.59
CA SER A 711 2.40 21.74 1.31
C SER A 711 2.64 23.03 0.51
N SER A 712 2.59 22.98 -0.83
CA SER A 712 2.81 24.15 -1.70
C SER A 712 1.54 24.95 -2.04
N VAL A 713 0.36 24.45 -1.66
CA VAL A 713 -0.94 25.04 -2.00
C VAL A 713 -1.63 25.70 -0.78
N SER A 714 -1.14 25.47 0.43
CA SER A 714 -1.70 26.05 1.68
C SER A 714 -0.70 26.96 2.40
N ASP A 715 -0.88 28.28 2.26
CA ASP A 715 -0.42 29.21 3.28
C ASP A 715 -1.20 28.96 4.59
N ALA A 716 -0.47 28.92 5.71
CA ALA A 716 -0.90 28.47 7.04
C ALA A 716 -1.27 26.97 7.16
N ARG A 717 -0.42 26.21 7.87
CA ARG A 717 -0.64 24.81 8.28
C ARG A 717 -1.70 24.72 9.41
N LEU A 718 -2.99 24.88 9.08
CA LEU A 718 -4.07 24.60 10.03
C LEU A 718 -4.43 23.10 10.02
N ILE A 719 -3.80 22.34 10.93
CA ILE A 719 -4.38 21.07 11.39
C ILE A 719 -5.57 21.43 12.29
N VAL A 720 -6.77 21.00 11.91
CA VAL A 720 -8.02 21.36 12.60
C VAL A 720 -8.32 20.34 13.69
N ILE A 721 -8.59 20.83 14.90
CA ILE A 721 -9.23 20.06 15.96
C ILE A 721 -10.71 20.41 15.94
N ALA A 722 -11.57 19.44 15.59
CA ALA A 722 -13.02 19.62 15.66
C ALA A 722 -13.46 19.79 17.11
N SER A 723 -13.91 21.00 17.50
CA SER A 723 -14.28 21.32 18.87
C SER A 723 -15.62 20.65 19.26
N VAL A 724 -15.55 19.57 20.04
CA VAL A 724 -16.74 18.86 20.50
C VAL A 724 -17.52 19.70 21.54
N GLY A 725 -18.66 20.24 21.12
CA GLY A 725 -19.83 20.37 21.99
C GLY A 725 -19.77 21.37 23.15
N ARG A 726 -19.26 22.60 22.97
CA ARG A 726 -19.65 23.74 23.83
C ARG A 726 -19.66 25.08 23.09
N SER A 727 -20.71 25.86 23.30
CA SER A 727 -20.93 27.16 22.65
C SER A 727 -20.03 28.24 23.25
N VAL A 728 -18.84 28.42 22.67
CA VAL A 728 -17.92 29.54 22.90
C VAL A 728 -17.59 30.13 21.53
N PRO A 729 -17.63 31.47 21.33
CA PRO A 729 -17.36 32.06 20.02
C PRO A 729 -15.91 31.77 19.59
N ALA A 730 -15.74 31.41 18.31
CA ALA A 730 -14.44 31.05 17.75
C ALA A 730 -13.48 32.25 17.78
N VAL A 731 -12.38 32.12 18.52
CA VAL A 731 -11.30 33.11 18.54
C VAL A 731 -10.45 32.92 17.28
N GLN A 732 -10.70 33.71 16.25
CA GLN A 732 -9.81 33.78 15.08
C GLN A 732 -8.48 34.45 15.47
N ILE A 733 -7.44 33.64 15.67
CA ILE A 733 -6.07 34.13 15.81
C ILE A 733 -5.52 34.41 14.40
N THR A 734 -5.70 35.64 13.94
CA THR A 734 -5.19 36.08 12.62
C THR A 734 -3.69 36.31 12.69
N VAL A 735 -2.89 35.27 12.42
CA VAL A 735 -1.45 35.42 12.18
C VAL A 735 -1.27 36.00 10.77
N ALA A 736 -0.82 37.25 10.69
CA ALA A 736 -0.60 37.90 9.40
C ALA A 736 0.58 37.28 8.66
N ALA A 737 0.32 36.63 7.51
CA ALA A 737 1.36 36.17 6.61
C ALA A 737 2.10 37.36 6.00
N ALA A 738 3.43 37.30 5.98
CA ALA A 738 4.27 38.29 5.32
C ALA A 738 4.39 37.96 3.82
N ASP A 739 3.43 38.43 3.03
CA ASP A 739 3.41 38.24 1.57
C ASP A 739 4.66 38.83 0.91
N HIS A 740 5.42 37.98 0.21
CA HIS A 740 6.58 38.36 -0.59
C HIS A 740 6.18 38.82 -2.02
N GLY A 741 5.20 39.73 -2.09
CA GLY A 741 4.71 40.32 -3.33
C GLY A 741 5.81 41.02 -4.14
N ALA A 742 5.93 40.66 -5.42
CA ALA A 742 6.94 41.21 -6.32
C ALA A 742 6.77 42.73 -6.55
N VAL A 743 7.90 43.46 -6.59
CA VAL A 743 7.91 44.93 -6.59
C VAL A 743 7.34 45.51 -7.88
N SER A 744 6.18 46.17 -7.79
CA SER A 744 5.66 47.10 -8.80
C SER A 744 5.84 48.54 -8.32
N GLN A 745 6.54 49.36 -9.10
CA GLN A 745 6.87 50.74 -8.69
C GLN A 745 5.64 51.67 -8.72
N LYS A 746 5.31 52.27 -7.57
CA LYS A 746 4.45 53.46 -7.49
C LYS A 746 5.31 54.73 -7.34
N LYS A 747 5.03 55.75 -8.15
CA LYS A 747 5.57 57.11 -7.93
C LYS A 747 5.00 57.67 -6.62
N ALA A 748 5.88 58.14 -5.72
CA ALA A 748 5.48 58.75 -4.46
C ALA A 748 5.29 60.27 -4.57
N ASN A 749 4.22 60.81 -3.96
CA ASN A 749 4.02 62.25 -3.81
C ASN A 749 4.87 62.79 -2.65
N ALA A 750 6.12 63.16 -2.94
CA ALA A 750 7.13 63.56 -1.95
C ALA A 750 6.66 64.68 -0.98
N GLY A 751 5.83 65.62 -1.45
CA GLY A 751 5.32 66.73 -0.63
C GLY A 751 4.49 66.31 0.59
N ALA A 752 3.69 65.24 0.47
CA ALA A 752 2.88 64.74 1.59
C ALA A 752 3.74 64.08 2.68
N ILE A 753 4.78 63.34 2.26
CA ILE A 753 5.72 62.67 3.16
C ILE A 753 6.59 63.70 3.90
N ALA A 754 7.10 64.71 3.20
CA ALA A 754 7.85 65.82 3.81
C ALA A 754 6.99 66.61 4.82
N GLY A 755 5.75 66.94 4.46
CA GLY A 755 4.82 67.65 5.35
C GLY A 755 4.50 66.88 6.63
N GLY A 756 4.25 65.57 6.53
CA GLY A 756 3.97 64.71 7.68
C GLY A 756 5.14 64.62 8.67
N VAL A 757 6.37 64.46 8.17
CA VAL A 757 7.57 64.39 9.02
C VAL A 757 7.84 65.72 9.73
N VAL A 758 7.73 66.85 9.03
CA VAL A 758 7.93 68.19 9.62
C VAL A 758 6.85 68.49 10.66
N GLY A 759 5.58 68.19 10.37
CA GLY A 759 4.47 68.36 11.33
C GLY A 759 4.62 67.49 12.58
N GLY A 760 5.01 66.22 12.41
CA GLY A 760 5.26 65.30 13.52
C GLY A 760 6.40 65.74 14.43
N LEU A 761 7.51 66.22 13.87
CA LEU A 761 8.64 66.74 14.64
C LEU A 761 8.31 68.02 15.41
N ILE A 762 7.51 68.92 14.84
CA ILE A 762 7.01 70.11 15.53
C ILE A 762 6.10 69.71 16.72
N LEU A 763 5.18 68.76 16.50
CA LEU A 763 4.29 68.28 17.55
C LEU A 763 5.07 67.62 18.70
N LEU A 764 6.07 66.80 18.39
CA LEU A 764 6.94 66.16 19.40
C LEU A 764 7.72 67.22 20.20
N GLY A 765 8.27 68.24 19.52
CA GLY A 765 8.97 69.35 20.16
C GLY A 765 8.08 70.16 21.11
N LEU A 766 6.82 70.41 20.73
CA LEU A 766 5.83 71.09 21.58
C LEU A 766 5.46 70.25 22.82
N ILE A 767 5.34 68.93 22.69
CA ILE A 767 5.08 68.02 23.82
C ILE A 767 6.26 68.03 24.81
N VAL A 768 7.51 67.93 24.31
CA VAL A 768 8.72 67.99 25.15
C VAL A 768 8.85 69.35 25.84
N ALA A 769 8.60 70.45 25.13
CA ALA A 769 8.61 71.81 25.69
C ALA A 769 7.53 71.98 26.78
N GLY A 770 6.31 71.47 26.54
CA GLY A 770 5.21 71.50 27.51
C GLY A 770 5.54 70.71 28.78
N GLY A 771 6.10 69.50 28.65
CA GLY A 771 6.56 68.68 29.77
C GLY A 771 7.65 69.39 30.59
N PHE A 772 8.63 70.00 29.93
CA PHE A 772 9.69 70.78 30.59
C PHE A 772 9.12 71.99 31.35
N PHE A 773 8.14 72.70 30.77
CA PHE A 773 7.50 73.85 31.41
C PHE A 773 6.68 73.44 32.64
N PHE A 774 5.95 72.31 32.57
CA PHE A 774 5.20 71.76 33.71
C PHE A 774 6.13 71.30 34.84
N TRP A 775 7.23 70.61 34.50
CA TRP A 775 8.25 70.18 35.46
C TRP A 775 8.91 71.38 36.16
N ARG A 776 9.25 72.43 35.40
CA ARG A 776 9.80 73.69 35.95
C ARG A 776 8.80 74.41 36.86
N ARG A 777 7.50 74.40 36.53
CA ARG A 777 6.44 75.01 37.37
C ARG A 777 6.21 74.27 38.69
N ARG A 778 6.44 72.95 38.75
CA ARG A 778 6.18 72.11 39.95
C ARG A 778 7.24 72.21 41.04
N ARG A 779 8.38 72.88 40.80
CA ARG A 779 9.44 73.13 41.82
C ARG A 779 9.32 74.48 42.55
N GLY A 780 8.25 75.25 42.30
CA GLY A 780 8.13 76.64 42.77
C GLY A 780 7.40 76.85 44.11
N LEU A 781 6.87 75.82 44.77
CA LEU A 781 6.01 75.99 45.96
C LEU A 781 6.33 75.03 47.11
N GLN A 782 6.73 75.66 48.22
CA GLN A 782 6.65 75.22 49.62
C GLN A 782 7.59 74.11 50.11
N GLY A 783 8.09 74.31 51.33
CA GLY A 783 9.02 73.44 52.06
C GLY A 783 8.54 73.16 53.50
N PRO A 784 9.39 73.26 54.53
CA PRO A 784 9.68 72.06 55.31
C PRO A 784 9.44 72.11 56.83
N SER A 785 8.93 71.00 57.38
CA SER A 785 8.89 70.63 58.80
C SER A 785 8.56 69.13 58.92
N LYS A 786 8.72 68.42 60.05
CA LYS A 786 9.76 68.31 61.10
C LYS A 786 9.20 67.33 62.17
N LEU A 787 10.01 66.40 62.65
CA LEU A 787 9.98 65.75 63.98
C LEU A 787 8.91 64.68 64.38
N ASP A 788 9.46 63.58 64.93
CA ASP A 788 9.10 62.86 66.17
C ASP A 788 7.86 61.94 66.37
N LYS A 789 8.20 60.64 66.57
CA LYS A 789 7.99 59.80 67.80
C LYS A 789 6.69 59.01 68.09
N ILE A 790 6.96 57.76 68.56
CA ILE A 790 6.42 57.05 69.75
C ILE A 790 5.18 56.12 69.64
N GLU A 791 5.47 54.81 69.80
CA GLU A 791 4.82 53.74 70.61
C GLU A 791 3.43 53.09 70.34
N ARG A 792 3.45 51.76 70.60
CA ARG A 792 2.43 50.84 71.22
C ARG A 792 1.16 50.42 70.47
N GLY A 793 0.95 49.09 70.43
CA GLY A 793 -0.28 48.49 70.97
C GLY A 793 -0.71 47.10 70.45
N GLY A 794 -0.50 46.04 71.26
CA GLY A 794 -1.16 44.70 71.14
C GLY A 794 -0.49 43.70 70.18
N SER A 795 0.02 42.51 70.54
CA SER A 795 -0.38 41.40 71.47
C SER A 795 -1.00 40.21 70.71
N GLY A 796 -0.44 38.99 70.73
CA GLY A 796 0.85 38.59 71.30
C GLY A 796 1.13 37.07 71.26
N ASN A 797 2.37 36.72 71.63
CA ASN A 797 2.88 35.61 72.46
C ASN A 797 2.19 34.20 72.47
N LEU A 798 2.90 33.06 72.62
CA LEU A 798 4.34 32.70 72.65
C LEU A 798 4.48 31.14 72.65
N LEU A 799 5.62 30.60 72.15
CA LEU A 799 6.29 29.30 72.48
C LEU A 799 5.51 27.96 72.33
N GLU A 800 5.99 26.85 71.73
CA GLU A 800 7.33 26.26 71.47
C GLU A 800 8.00 25.58 72.72
N PRO A 801 9.01 24.68 72.59
CA PRO A 801 8.84 23.20 72.50
C PRO A 801 9.64 22.38 73.56
N PHE A 802 9.61 21.03 73.49
CA PHE A 802 10.61 19.98 73.90
C PHE A 802 9.98 18.58 73.61
N ASP A 803 10.59 17.53 73.06
CA ASP A 803 11.76 16.66 73.39
C ASP A 803 11.64 15.77 74.65
N GLY A 804 12.03 14.49 74.52
CA GLY A 804 11.93 13.42 75.54
C GLY A 804 12.11 12.01 74.93
N ARG A 805 13.02 11.18 75.51
CA ARG A 805 13.49 9.88 74.97
C ARG A 805 13.37 8.71 75.97
N ASP A 806 13.89 7.55 75.54
CA ASP A 806 14.27 6.33 76.30
C ASP A 806 13.08 5.47 76.80
N THR A 807 13.17 4.14 76.98
CA THR A 807 14.26 3.13 77.06
C THR A 807 13.88 1.81 76.31
N SER A 808 14.70 0.75 76.15
CA SER A 808 16.14 0.61 75.79
C SER A 808 16.51 -0.89 75.58
N GLU A 809 17.17 -1.26 74.46
CA GLU A 809 17.97 -2.51 74.28
C GLU A 809 17.20 -3.87 74.34
N TYR A 810 17.67 -5.06 73.91
CA TYR A 810 18.86 -5.64 73.21
C TYR A 810 18.37 -7.04 72.67
N ARG A 811 18.91 -7.76 71.67
CA ARG A 811 19.93 -7.61 70.59
C ARG A 811 19.54 -8.66 69.49
N ALA A 812 20.28 -9.12 68.47
CA ALA A 812 21.70 -9.12 68.09
C ALA A 812 21.88 -8.99 66.55
N THR A 813 22.87 -9.68 65.95
CA THR A 813 23.34 -9.62 64.54
C THR A 813 23.90 -11.01 64.11
N PRO A 814 24.40 -11.30 62.87
CA PRO A 814 24.67 -10.39 61.72
C PRO A 814 24.34 -10.89 60.28
N ASP A 815 24.61 -9.97 59.34
CA ASP A 815 25.19 -10.12 57.98
C ASP A 815 24.42 -10.55 56.69
N LEU A 816 24.52 -9.61 55.73
CA LEU A 816 24.95 -9.72 54.32
C LEU A 816 24.53 -10.93 53.43
N GLY A 817 23.95 -10.61 52.26
CA GLY A 817 23.94 -11.50 51.09
C GLY A 817 23.07 -11.02 49.93
N THR A 818 23.68 -10.61 48.81
CA THR A 818 22.99 -10.40 47.50
C THR A 818 23.18 -11.64 46.59
N TRP A 819 23.00 -11.49 45.27
CA TRP A 819 23.09 -12.49 44.18
C TRP A 819 21.76 -13.23 43.88
N ARG A 820 21.01 -12.83 42.86
CA ARG A 820 21.19 -13.02 41.39
C ARG A 820 20.68 -14.37 40.89
N SER A 821 19.68 -14.34 40.01
CA SER A 821 19.25 -15.47 39.17
C SER A 821 20.29 -15.76 38.08
N ALA A 822 20.37 -17.02 37.62
CA ALA A 822 21.22 -17.45 36.52
C ALA A 822 20.48 -18.34 35.52
N SER A 823 20.66 -18.00 34.25
CA SER A 823 20.25 -18.66 33.00
C SER A 823 20.55 -20.17 32.88
N SER A 824 19.74 -20.92 32.11
CA SER A 824 20.08 -21.37 30.73
C SER A 824 19.45 -22.72 30.27
N MET A 825 19.22 -22.81 28.95
CA MET A 825 19.29 -24.00 28.05
C MET A 825 18.46 -25.28 28.29
N GLY A 826 17.97 -25.86 27.18
CA GLY A 826 17.47 -27.24 27.10
C GLY A 826 16.73 -27.59 25.80
N MET A 827 17.41 -28.21 24.83
CA MET A 827 16.80 -28.87 23.66
C MET A 827 16.55 -30.37 23.95
N SER A 828 15.63 -31.04 23.23
CA SER A 828 15.93 -32.26 22.43
C SER A 828 14.69 -33.10 22.05
N ALA A 829 14.62 -33.45 20.75
CA ALA A 829 14.23 -34.71 20.08
C ALA A 829 13.06 -35.63 20.54
N SER A 830 12.56 -36.38 19.55
CA SER A 830 11.47 -37.37 19.61
C SER A 830 11.87 -38.74 20.18
N ALA A 831 10.89 -39.50 20.67
CA ALA A 831 10.97 -40.96 20.83
C ALA A 831 9.60 -41.63 20.54
N SER A 832 9.60 -42.76 19.84
CA SER A 832 8.38 -43.48 19.42
C SER A 832 8.09 -44.69 20.31
N VAL A 833 6.82 -44.99 20.56
CA VAL A 833 6.35 -46.29 21.11
C VAL A 833 5.10 -46.77 20.35
N VAL A 834 4.89 -48.07 20.32
CA VAL A 834 4.02 -48.81 19.38
C VAL A 834 2.91 -49.57 20.14
N VAL A 835 1.63 -49.30 19.82
CA VAL A 835 0.56 -50.22 19.32
C VAL A 835 0.57 -51.70 19.84
N PRO A 836 -0.55 -52.42 20.13
CA PRO A 836 -1.98 -52.26 19.75
C PRO A 836 -3.00 -52.41 20.94
N PRO A 837 -4.11 -53.22 20.94
CA PRO A 837 -5.48 -52.71 20.72
C PRO A 837 -6.56 -53.22 21.71
N SER A 838 -7.81 -52.74 21.56
CA SER A 838 -9.02 -53.55 21.84
C SER A 838 -10.23 -53.07 21.03
N ASP A 839 -11.07 -54.00 20.58
CA ASP A 839 -12.11 -53.79 19.57
C ASP A 839 -13.54 -54.01 20.13
N SER A 840 -14.56 -53.64 19.35
CA SER A 840 -15.96 -54.12 19.41
C SER A 840 -16.90 -53.77 20.61
N SER A 841 -17.94 -52.99 20.28
CA SER A 841 -19.39 -53.14 20.60
C SER A 841 -19.90 -53.84 21.90
N TYR A 842 -20.86 -53.21 22.60
CA TYR A 842 -22.30 -53.59 22.55
C TYR A 842 -23.22 -52.50 23.21
N SER A 843 -24.47 -52.83 23.59
CA SER A 843 -25.62 -51.90 23.55
C SER A 843 -26.26 -51.45 24.88
N SER A 844 -27.12 -50.43 24.75
CA SER A 844 -28.46 -50.25 25.37
C SER A 844 -28.64 -49.86 26.85
N HIS A 845 -29.28 -48.69 27.03
CA HIS A 845 -30.16 -48.26 28.13
C HIS A 845 -29.44 -47.94 29.49
N ASN A 846 -29.92 -47.02 30.33
CA ASN A 846 -31.29 -46.49 30.44
C ASN A 846 -31.37 -44.97 30.77
N THR A 847 -32.59 -44.45 30.66
CA THR A 847 -33.10 -43.09 30.98
C THR A 847 -32.49 -42.32 32.16
N GLU A 848 -32.33 -41.00 31.99
CA GLU A 848 -33.03 -40.01 32.85
C GLU A 848 -33.25 -38.66 32.11
N THR A 849 -34.31 -37.92 32.45
CA THR A 849 -34.75 -36.71 31.73
C THR A 849 -34.75 -35.47 32.60
N ILE A 850 -34.09 -34.39 32.16
CA ILE A 850 -34.24 -33.04 32.71
C ILE A 850 -34.54 -32.07 31.56
N ASN A 851 -35.49 -31.14 31.78
CA ASN A 851 -36.07 -30.32 30.73
C ASN A 851 -35.11 -29.24 30.19
N THR A 852 -35.08 -29.10 28.86
CA THR A 852 -34.60 -27.88 28.18
C THR A 852 -35.79 -27.13 27.58
N PHE A 853 -35.80 -25.80 27.72
CA PHE A 853 -36.80 -24.94 27.08
C PHE A 853 -36.42 -24.71 25.60
N PRO A 854 -37.34 -24.90 24.64
CA PRO A 854 -37.10 -24.48 23.27
C PRO A 854 -37.20 -22.95 23.17
N LEU A 855 -36.12 -22.30 22.72
CA LEU A 855 -36.20 -20.93 22.21
C LEU A 855 -36.89 -20.98 20.83
N PRO A 856 -37.76 -20.00 20.50
CA PRO A 856 -38.42 -19.98 19.20
C PRO A 856 -37.41 -19.70 18.09
N ALA A 857 -37.49 -20.46 16.99
CA ALA A 857 -36.77 -20.13 15.78
C ALA A 857 -37.24 -18.77 15.23
N ALA A 858 -36.31 -17.96 14.72
CA ALA A 858 -36.66 -16.76 13.98
C ALA A 858 -37.38 -17.15 12.67
N PRO A 859 -38.40 -16.40 12.22
CA PRO A 859 -39.06 -16.68 10.96
C PRO A 859 -38.11 -16.39 9.79
N GLU A 860 -37.96 -17.36 8.87
CA GLU A 860 -37.24 -17.14 7.62
C GLU A 860 -37.94 -16.05 6.77
N PRO A 861 -37.19 -15.14 6.13
CA PRO A 861 -37.75 -14.30 5.07
C PRO A 861 -38.08 -15.18 3.86
N ALA A 862 -39.35 -15.30 3.53
CA ALA A 862 -39.83 -16.14 2.43
C ALA A 862 -39.44 -15.56 1.06
N PHE A 863 -38.24 -15.90 0.57
CA PHE A 863 -37.81 -15.63 -0.79
C PHE A 863 -38.68 -16.42 -1.78
N THR A 864 -39.48 -15.72 -2.58
CA THR A 864 -40.27 -16.31 -3.67
C THR A 864 -39.39 -16.45 -4.92
N ASN A 865 -38.65 -17.57 -5.01
CA ASN A 865 -37.99 -17.96 -6.25
C ASN A 865 -39.03 -18.01 -7.38
N LEU A 866 -38.73 -17.36 -8.51
CA LEU A 866 -39.60 -17.37 -9.69
C LEU A 866 -39.74 -18.82 -10.20
N SER A 867 -40.96 -19.31 -10.36
CA SER A 867 -41.15 -20.68 -10.87
C SER A 867 -40.70 -20.78 -12.33
N ALA A 868 -40.28 -21.96 -12.78
CA ALA A 868 -39.95 -22.21 -14.18
C ALA A 868 -41.09 -21.80 -15.16
N LYS A 869 -42.35 -21.78 -14.68
CA LYS A 869 -43.53 -21.33 -15.42
C LYS A 869 -43.67 -19.81 -15.50
N GLU A 870 -43.10 -19.07 -14.55
CA GLU A 870 -43.02 -17.60 -14.56
C GLU A 870 -41.82 -17.13 -15.37
N LEU A 871 -40.66 -17.80 -15.29
CA LEU A 871 -39.57 -17.59 -16.26
C LEU A 871 -40.05 -17.86 -17.70
N ALA A 872 -40.85 -18.91 -17.93
CA ALA A 872 -41.44 -19.18 -19.24
C ALA A 872 -42.45 -18.12 -19.72
N ARG A 873 -43.09 -17.37 -18.81
CA ARG A 873 -43.98 -16.24 -19.15
C ARG A 873 -43.18 -14.97 -19.46
N LEU A 874 -42.18 -14.66 -18.64
CA LEU A 874 -41.26 -13.53 -18.89
C LEU A 874 -40.52 -13.69 -20.22
N ARG A 875 -40.24 -14.92 -20.66
CA ARG A 875 -39.70 -15.24 -22.00
C ARG A 875 -40.68 -15.01 -23.16
N ALA A 876 -41.98 -14.83 -22.92
CA ALA A 876 -43.00 -14.66 -23.96
C ALA A 876 -43.39 -13.19 -24.24
N ASP A 877 -43.43 -12.35 -23.20
CA ASP A 877 -43.94 -10.96 -23.30
C ASP A 877 -42.97 -9.96 -23.98
N VAL A 878 -41.71 -10.35 -24.24
CA VAL A 878 -40.66 -9.47 -24.81
C VAL A 878 -40.93 -9.06 -26.28
N ASN A 879 -41.92 -9.65 -26.95
CA ASN A 879 -42.31 -9.29 -28.31
C ASN A 879 -43.23 -8.04 -28.41
N ALA A 880 -43.46 -7.32 -27.31
CA ALA A 880 -44.24 -6.08 -27.28
C ALA A 880 -43.33 -4.82 -27.25
N PRO A 881 -43.62 -3.76 -28.03
CA PRO A 881 -42.85 -2.52 -28.00
C PRO A 881 -43.04 -1.77 -26.67
N PRO A 882 -42.00 -1.08 -26.15
CA PRO A 882 -41.99 -0.53 -24.80
C PRO A 882 -42.96 0.66 -24.64
N VAL A 883 -43.78 0.61 -23.59
CA VAL A 883 -44.67 1.70 -23.18
C VAL A 883 -44.03 2.48 -22.03
N ASN A 884 -43.70 3.75 -22.26
CA ASN A 884 -43.16 4.64 -21.23
C ASN A 884 -44.15 4.85 -20.07
N ARG A 885 -43.65 4.70 -18.83
CA ARG A 885 -44.21 5.33 -17.63
C ARG A 885 -43.08 5.91 -16.80
N ALA A 886 -43.13 7.21 -16.56
CA ALA A 886 -42.10 7.94 -15.82
C ALA A 886 -42.17 7.65 -14.32
N SER A 887 -41.00 7.57 -13.67
CA SER A 887 -40.83 7.72 -12.23
C SER A 887 -40.94 9.20 -11.83
N ALA A 888 -41.58 9.49 -10.70
CA ALA A 888 -41.72 10.85 -10.19
C ALA A 888 -40.44 11.38 -9.53
N ASP A 889 -40.25 12.71 -9.56
CA ASP A 889 -39.03 13.41 -9.14
C ASP A 889 -38.74 13.36 -7.63
N TRP A 890 -37.45 13.29 -7.30
CA TRP A 890 -36.88 13.73 -6.03
C TRP A 890 -35.56 14.47 -6.30
N THR A 891 -35.64 15.78 -6.53
CA THR A 891 -34.48 16.64 -6.75
C THR A 891 -33.92 17.17 -5.44
N PHE A 892 -32.62 16.97 -5.19
CA PHE A 892 -31.87 17.72 -4.19
C PHE A 892 -31.14 18.88 -4.87
N ASP A 893 -31.41 20.11 -4.42
CA ASP A 893 -30.73 21.31 -4.93
C ASP A 893 -29.25 21.34 -4.54
N TYR A 894 -28.40 21.71 -5.50
CA TYR A 894 -26.99 22.03 -5.27
C TYR A 894 -26.62 23.26 -6.10
N GLU A 895 -26.54 24.43 -5.46
CA GLU A 895 -26.19 25.68 -6.14
C GLU A 895 -24.76 25.62 -6.70
N ALA A 896 -24.63 25.72 -8.03
CA ALA A 896 -23.33 25.78 -8.70
C ALA A 896 -22.82 27.24 -8.72
N PRO A 897 -21.60 27.53 -8.23
CA PRO A 897 -21.02 28.87 -8.31
C PRO A 897 -20.70 29.24 -9.77
N SER A 898 -21.03 30.48 -10.16
CA SER A 898 -20.97 30.94 -11.56
C SER A 898 -19.54 30.95 -12.14
N PRO A 899 -19.36 30.56 -13.41
CA PRO A 899 -18.04 30.55 -14.04
C PRO A 899 -17.55 31.98 -14.36
N SER A 900 -16.27 32.25 -14.12
CA SER A 900 -15.61 33.49 -14.51
C SER A 900 -15.13 33.46 -15.96
N VAL A 901 -15.43 34.51 -16.72
CA VAL A 901 -15.12 34.59 -18.16
C VAL A 901 -13.64 34.93 -18.37
N TYR A 902 -12.93 34.05 -19.08
CA TYR A 902 -11.55 34.28 -19.52
C TYR A 902 -11.50 35.26 -20.70
N VAL A 903 -10.77 36.36 -20.56
CA VAL A 903 -10.52 37.34 -21.62
C VAL A 903 -9.10 37.14 -22.19
N PRO A 904 -8.92 36.86 -23.49
CA PRO A 904 -7.59 36.67 -24.06
C PRO A 904 -6.79 37.98 -24.11
N PRO A 905 -5.44 37.93 -23.96
CA PRO A 905 -4.60 39.11 -23.87
C PRO A 905 -4.51 39.89 -25.17
N SER A 906 -4.24 41.20 -25.08
CA SER A 906 -4.23 42.08 -26.24
C SER A 906 -3.06 41.81 -27.19
N SER A 907 -3.22 42.21 -28.45
CA SER A 907 -2.15 42.17 -29.46
C SER A 907 -0.90 42.97 -29.08
N LYS A 908 -1.02 43.95 -28.16
CA LYS A 908 0.11 44.70 -27.59
C LYS A 908 0.89 43.91 -26.53
N GLU A 909 0.26 42.96 -25.84
CA GLU A 909 0.93 42.09 -24.85
C GLU A 909 1.67 40.93 -25.53
N LEU A 910 1.06 40.34 -26.56
CA LEU A 910 1.73 39.39 -27.46
C LEU A 910 2.97 40.00 -28.12
N ALA A 911 2.94 41.28 -28.48
CA ALA A 911 4.11 42.02 -28.97
C ALA A 911 5.20 42.20 -27.90
N ARG A 912 4.83 42.53 -26.65
CA ARG A 912 5.77 42.63 -25.52
C ARG A 912 6.45 41.30 -25.19
N LEU A 913 5.70 40.19 -25.16
CA LEU A 913 6.24 38.87 -24.88
C LEU A 913 7.24 38.41 -25.95
N ARG A 914 6.97 38.69 -27.24
CA ARG A 914 7.93 38.45 -28.32
C ARG A 914 9.21 39.31 -28.19
N ALA A 915 9.09 40.56 -27.76
CA ALA A 915 10.25 41.43 -27.53
C ALA A 915 11.12 40.95 -26.35
N MET A 916 10.52 40.47 -25.25
CA MET A 916 11.25 39.95 -24.10
C MET A 916 12.05 38.68 -24.43
N ASN A 917 11.49 37.76 -25.22
CA ASN A 917 12.19 36.53 -25.60
C ASN A 917 13.37 36.76 -26.56
N LEU A 918 13.37 37.84 -27.38
CA LEU A 918 14.55 38.21 -28.16
C LEU A 918 15.67 38.80 -27.28
N ALA A 919 15.35 39.51 -26.20
CA ALA A 919 16.36 40.07 -25.29
C ALA A 919 17.09 38.98 -24.50
N ALA A 920 16.38 37.93 -24.05
CA ALA A 920 16.97 36.82 -23.30
C ALA A 920 18.02 36.02 -24.11
N ALA A 921 17.89 35.96 -25.44
CA ALA A 921 18.82 35.24 -26.31
C ALA A 921 20.17 35.97 -26.54
N ALA A 922 20.30 37.24 -26.12
CA ALA A 922 21.44 38.10 -26.46
C ALA A 922 22.52 38.22 -25.37
N ALA A 923 22.30 37.70 -24.16
CA ALA A 923 23.19 37.90 -23.01
C ALA A 923 23.53 36.58 -22.29
N GLY A 924 24.66 35.94 -22.64
CA GLY A 924 25.02 34.65 -22.02
C GLY A 924 26.27 33.90 -22.51
N ARG A 925 27.37 34.57 -22.89
CA ARG A 925 28.67 33.89 -23.12
C ARG A 925 29.89 34.75 -22.81
N PRO A 926 30.78 34.30 -21.92
CA PRO A 926 32.22 34.56 -21.99
C PRO A 926 32.95 33.41 -22.71
N ARG A 927 34.05 33.74 -23.40
CA ARG A 927 35.10 32.79 -23.81
C ARG A 927 36.36 33.10 -23.00
N PHE A 928 37.21 32.11 -22.72
CA PHE A 928 38.69 32.18 -22.78
C PHE A 928 39.19 30.73 -22.61
N THR A 929 39.53 30.03 -23.70
CA THR A 929 40.88 29.82 -24.29
C THR A 929 41.64 28.64 -23.70
N ASP A 930 42.11 27.79 -24.61
CA ASP A 930 42.83 26.54 -24.40
C ASP A 930 44.07 26.55 -25.32
N PRO A 931 45.27 26.12 -24.88
CA PRO A 931 46.44 26.05 -25.77
C PRO A 931 47.26 24.74 -25.69
N PHE A 932 47.14 23.90 -26.73
CA PHE A 932 48.16 22.95 -27.24
C PHE A 932 48.64 21.80 -26.32
N GLN A 933 49.34 20.76 -26.78
CA GLN A 933 49.23 19.86 -27.96
C GLN A 933 50.27 18.72 -27.77
N ALA A 934 50.11 17.58 -28.45
CA ALA A 934 51.09 16.49 -28.64
C ALA A 934 51.44 15.57 -27.44
N GLY A 935 51.74 14.30 -27.78
CA GLY A 935 52.53 13.34 -26.97
C GLY A 935 53.80 12.96 -27.75
N PRO A 936 54.28 11.69 -27.79
CA PRO A 936 53.99 10.52 -26.94
C PRO A 936 55.27 9.80 -26.43
N SER A 937 55.17 8.81 -25.52
CA SER A 937 56.23 7.79 -25.33
C SER A 937 55.80 6.58 -24.49
N LEU A 938 56.40 5.41 -24.77
CA LEU A 938 56.45 4.25 -23.87
C LEU A 938 57.62 4.39 -22.88
N VAL A 939 57.61 3.61 -21.79
CA VAL A 939 58.77 2.83 -21.30
C VAL A 939 58.31 1.72 -20.33
N GLN A 940 59.11 0.67 -20.17
CA GLN A 940 58.75 -0.59 -19.50
C GLN A 940 59.90 -1.08 -18.59
N SER A 941 59.64 -1.28 -17.29
CA SER A 941 60.54 -1.95 -16.31
C SER A 941 59.76 -2.23 -15.01
N THR A 942 59.55 -3.42 -14.43
CA THR A 942 60.29 -4.70 -14.19
C THR A 942 60.94 -4.84 -12.80
N MET A 943 60.33 -5.72 -11.98
CA MET A 943 60.92 -6.58 -10.92
C MET A 943 61.45 -5.96 -9.60
N GLY A 944 61.47 -6.79 -8.53
CA GLY A 944 62.14 -6.52 -7.24
C GLY A 944 61.24 -6.55 -5.98
N SER A 945 60.32 -7.52 -5.80
CA SER A 945 60.54 -8.72 -4.95
C SER A 945 61.44 -8.54 -3.71
N HIS A 946 60.90 -8.75 -2.50
CA HIS A 946 61.58 -9.45 -1.37
C HIS A 946 60.61 -9.86 -0.24
N SER A 947 60.65 -11.13 0.15
CA SER A 947 60.25 -11.67 1.45
C SER A 947 61.34 -12.68 1.85
N PRO A 948 61.70 -12.77 3.14
CA PRO A 948 61.18 -13.84 4.02
C PRO A 948 60.99 -13.32 5.48
N SER A 949 60.75 -14.06 6.57
CA SER A 949 60.54 -15.50 6.87
C SER A 949 59.68 -15.59 8.16
N ASN A 950 58.78 -16.54 8.43
CA ASN A 950 58.77 -18.02 8.36
C ASN A 950 59.29 -18.76 9.63
N SER A 951 58.38 -19.17 10.53
CA SER A 951 58.42 -20.43 11.30
C SER A 951 57.03 -20.70 11.94
N ASN A 952 56.33 -21.84 11.80
CA ASN A 952 56.65 -23.29 11.94
C ASN A 952 56.81 -23.73 13.41
N VAL A 953 56.39 -24.93 13.87
CA VAL A 953 55.72 -26.13 13.26
C VAL A 953 55.00 -26.89 14.40
N SER A 954 54.04 -27.84 14.28
CA SER A 954 53.28 -28.59 13.25
C SER A 954 51.91 -28.97 13.88
N HIS A 955 51.05 -29.95 13.56
CA HIS A 955 50.81 -31.04 12.57
C HIS A 955 49.30 -31.44 12.73
N VAL A 956 48.58 -32.34 12.05
CA VAL A 956 48.70 -33.34 10.95
C VAL A 956 47.38 -33.20 10.11
N SER A 957 46.97 -33.94 9.05
CA SER A 957 47.26 -35.28 8.51
C SER A 957 47.22 -35.30 6.96
N SER A 958 47.06 -36.48 6.35
CA SER A 958 46.82 -36.76 4.91
C SER A 958 45.34 -36.58 4.50
N LEU A 959 44.93 -36.24 3.25
CA LEU A 959 45.35 -36.66 1.88
C LEU A 959 44.96 -38.12 1.55
N GLY A 960 44.57 -38.50 0.32
CA GLY A 960 44.37 -37.78 -0.95
C GLY A 960 43.53 -38.64 -1.95
N VAL A 961 42.93 -38.10 -3.03
CA VAL A 961 43.50 -37.72 -4.35
C VAL A 961 43.41 -38.82 -5.43
N ALA A 962 43.17 -38.38 -6.69
CA ALA A 962 43.27 -39.07 -7.99
C ALA A 962 42.04 -39.84 -8.55
N ALA A 963 42.01 -39.93 -9.89
CA ALA A 963 40.96 -40.53 -10.71
C ALA A 963 41.56 -41.49 -11.75
N ALA A 964 40.76 -42.44 -12.26
CA ALA A 964 41.11 -43.26 -13.43
C ALA A 964 39.86 -43.79 -14.16
N SER A 965 40.00 -44.04 -15.47
CA SER A 965 38.96 -44.57 -16.36
C SER A 965 38.97 -46.11 -16.44
N ILE A 966 37.80 -46.73 -16.60
CA ILE A 966 37.67 -48.11 -17.11
C ILE A 966 36.56 -48.15 -18.17
N ALA A 967 36.77 -48.95 -19.24
CA ALA A 967 35.74 -49.24 -20.24
C ALA A 967 35.85 -50.70 -20.72
N ARG A 968 34.73 -51.45 -20.72
CA ARG A 968 34.51 -52.53 -21.70
C ARG A 968 33.06 -53.06 -21.77
N ALA A 969 32.57 -53.11 -23.01
CA ALA A 969 31.72 -54.12 -23.65
C ALA A 969 30.63 -54.87 -22.83
N GLY A 970 29.38 -54.68 -23.26
CA GLY A 970 28.31 -55.69 -23.22
C GLY A 970 27.55 -55.66 -24.57
N SER A 971 27.27 -56.81 -25.17
CA SER A 971 26.76 -56.92 -26.55
C SER A 971 25.30 -57.37 -26.63
N GLY A 972 24.48 -56.71 -27.47
CA GLY A 972 23.15 -57.17 -27.84
C GLY A 972 22.81 -56.75 -29.27
N SER A 973 22.45 -57.71 -30.13
CA SER A 973 22.21 -57.49 -31.56
C SER A 973 20.72 -57.50 -31.93
N GLY A 974 20.29 -56.53 -32.74
CA GLY A 974 18.94 -56.48 -33.31
C GLY A 974 18.96 -55.74 -34.65
N SER A 975 18.82 -56.47 -35.75
CA SER A 975 18.92 -55.94 -37.12
C SER A 975 17.54 -55.78 -37.77
N GLY A 976 17.26 -54.58 -38.31
CA GLY A 976 16.09 -54.31 -39.15
C GLY A 976 16.41 -53.23 -40.18
N SER A 977 16.41 -53.58 -41.46
CA SER A 977 16.85 -52.72 -42.57
C SER A 977 15.67 -52.12 -43.35
N GLY A 978 15.68 -50.80 -43.57
CA GLY A 978 14.65 -50.09 -44.35
C GLY A 978 15.22 -48.88 -45.13
N SER A 979 15.51 -49.10 -46.41
CA SER A 979 15.76 -48.07 -47.44
C SER A 979 14.45 -47.40 -47.90
N SER A 980 14.39 -46.21 -48.51
CA SER A 980 15.37 -45.12 -48.72
C SER A 980 14.70 -43.98 -49.50
N SER A 981 14.98 -42.71 -49.16
CA SER A 981 14.95 -41.58 -50.12
C SER A 981 15.55 -40.33 -49.47
N GLY A 982 16.48 -39.66 -50.13
CA GLY A 982 17.06 -38.41 -49.62
C GLY A 982 17.04 -37.30 -50.67
N VAL A 983 16.89 -36.06 -50.22
CA VAL A 983 17.20 -34.86 -50.99
C VAL A 983 18.19 -34.02 -50.18
N ARG A 984 19.18 -33.49 -50.88
CA ARG A 984 20.32 -32.74 -50.35
C ARG A 984 19.98 -31.25 -50.32
N SER A 985 20.09 -30.61 -49.17
CA SER A 985 20.04 -29.15 -49.05
C SER A 985 21.41 -28.62 -48.65
N GLU A 986 21.92 -27.66 -49.42
CA GLU A 986 23.26 -27.10 -49.23
C GLU A 986 23.20 -25.92 -48.24
N ARG A 987 24.19 -25.83 -47.35
CA ARG A 987 24.38 -24.65 -46.48
C ARG A 987 25.41 -23.71 -47.12
N PRO A 988 25.03 -22.49 -47.56
CA PRO A 988 26.00 -21.45 -47.88
C PRO A 988 26.70 -20.97 -46.60
N SER A 989 28.01 -20.82 -46.65
CA SER A 989 28.78 -20.13 -45.60
C SER A 989 28.61 -18.61 -45.74
N VAL A 990 27.86 -17.98 -44.83
CA VAL A 990 27.75 -16.52 -44.80
C VAL A 990 29.02 -15.92 -44.19
N VAL A 991 29.79 -15.23 -45.02
CA VAL A 991 30.90 -14.38 -44.56
C VAL A 991 30.33 -13.10 -43.95
N GLY A 992 30.68 -12.79 -42.72
CA GLY A 992 30.22 -11.59 -42.04
C GLY A 992 30.91 -10.33 -42.57
N SER A 993 30.18 -9.50 -43.33
CA SER A 993 30.58 -8.13 -43.64
C SER A 993 30.27 -7.22 -42.45
N GLN A 994 31.29 -6.56 -41.88
CA GLN A 994 31.06 -5.50 -40.89
C GLN A 994 30.43 -4.29 -41.60
N LEU A 995 29.25 -3.88 -41.16
CA LEU A 995 28.64 -2.60 -41.55
C LEU A 995 29.50 -1.45 -41.03
N THR A 996 29.74 -0.43 -41.86
CA THR A 996 30.55 0.71 -41.48
C THR A 996 29.72 1.77 -40.75
N GLN A 997 30.40 2.66 -40.03
CA GLN A 997 29.74 3.75 -39.31
C GLN A 997 29.07 4.77 -40.26
N GLU A 998 29.49 4.82 -41.53
CA GLU A 998 28.88 5.66 -42.56
C GLU A 998 27.57 5.06 -43.10
N ASP A 999 27.45 3.73 -43.21
CA ASP A 999 26.22 3.05 -43.63
C ASP A 999 25.06 3.35 -42.68
N ALA A 1000 25.33 3.23 -41.37
CA ALA A 1000 24.35 3.56 -40.32
C ALA A 1000 23.98 5.06 -40.33
N ALA A 1001 24.94 5.95 -40.58
CA ALA A 1001 24.67 7.38 -40.71
C ALA A 1001 23.85 7.73 -41.97
N SER A 1002 23.99 6.95 -43.05
CA SER A 1002 23.20 7.08 -44.28
C SER A 1002 21.74 6.66 -44.06
N ALA A 1003 21.52 5.53 -43.38
CA ALA A 1003 20.19 5.06 -42.99
C ALA A 1003 19.46 6.10 -42.10
N LEU A 1004 20.11 6.59 -41.05
CA LEU A 1004 19.56 7.61 -40.15
C LEU A 1004 19.21 8.93 -40.86
N ARG A 1005 20.01 9.38 -41.83
CA ARG A 1005 19.67 10.56 -42.65
C ARG A 1005 18.41 10.33 -43.48
N THR A 1006 18.29 9.15 -44.09
CA THR A 1006 17.12 8.78 -44.89
C THR A 1006 15.84 8.77 -44.05
N GLU A 1007 15.88 8.16 -42.86
CA GLU A 1007 14.77 8.08 -41.92
C GLU A 1007 14.35 9.46 -41.39
N VAL A 1008 15.31 10.32 -41.04
CA VAL A 1008 15.05 11.72 -40.66
C VAL A 1008 14.43 12.53 -41.80
N GLU A 1009 14.77 12.27 -43.06
CA GLU A 1009 14.14 12.93 -44.21
C GLU A 1009 12.72 12.43 -44.50
N VAL A 1010 12.40 11.17 -44.22
CA VAL A 1010 11.01 10.66 -44.26
C VAL A 1010 10.16 11.36 -43.19
N LEU A 1011 10.59 11.32 -41.93
CA LEU A 1011 9.92 11.99 -40.81
C LEU A 1011 9.73 13.49 -41.05
N ARG A 1012 10.68 14.14 -41.73
CA ARG A 1012 10.59 15.57 -42.09
C ARG A 1012 9.52 15.86 -43.15
N ARG A 1013 9.26 14.93 -44.07
CA ARG A 1013 8.17 15.04 -45.07
C ARG A 1013 6.81 14.79 -44.42
N GLU A 1014 6.68 13.77 -43.58
CA GLU A 1014 5.45 13.52 -42.81
C GLU A 1014 5.09 14.71 -41.91
N MET A 1015 6.07 15.28 -41.20
CA MET A 1015 5.90 16.50 -40.40
C MET A 1015 5.53 17.75 -41.23
N GLN A 1016 5.83 17.78 -42.52
CA GLN A 1016 5.35 18.84 -43.43
C GLN A 1016 3.91 18.57 -43.89
N GLN A 1017 3.57 17.32 -44.17
CA GLN A 1017 2.23 16.91 -44.57
C GLN A 1017 1.20 17.11 -43.43
N ILE A 1018 1.52 16.68 -42.21
CA ILE A 1018 0.71 16.90 -40.99
C ILE A 1018 0.50 18.42 -40.71
N ARG A 1019 1.42 19.28 -41.16
CA ARG A 1019 1.29 20.75 -41.07
C ARG A 1019 0.47 21.37 -42.20
N ALA A 1020 0.36 20.72 -43.35
CA ALA A 1020 -0.53 21.14 -44.44
C ALA A 1020 -1.99 20.78 -44.16
N GLU A 1021 -2.24 19.66 -43.47
CA GLU A 1021 -3.58 19.11 -43.22
C GLU A 1021 -4.33 19.78 -42.03
N ARG A 1022 -3.70 20.69 -41.27
CA ARG A 1022 -4.32 21.34 -40.09
C ARG A 1022 -4.63 22.82 -40.30
N LEU A 1023 -5.56 23.12 -41.22
CA LEU A 1023 -6.02 24.50 -41.49
C LEU A 1023 -7.55 24.69 -41.60
N GLU A 1024 -8.36 23.87 -40.92
CA GLU A 1024 -9.73 24.25 -40.54
C GLU A 1024 -9.98 24.02 -39.03
N PRO A 1025 -10.66 24.95 -38.32
CA PRO A 1025 -11.11 24.74 -36.95
C PRO A 1025 -12.42 23.92 -36.90
N PRO A 1026 -12.64 23.08 -35.87
CA PRO A 1026 -13.85 22.27 -35.77
C PRO A 1026 -15.11 23.13 -35.45
N PRO A 1027 -16.31 22.68 -35.84
CA PRO A 1027 -17.56 23.39 -35.53
C PRO A 1027 -17.84 23.49 -34.02
N SER A 1028 -18.28 24.66 -33.57
CA SER A 1028 -18.77 24.88 -32.21
C SER A 1028 -20.21 24.35 -32.06
N TYR A 1029 -20.42 23.42 -31.12
CA TYR A 1029 -21.75 22.99 -30.70
C TYR A 1029 -22.11 23.63 -29.36
N PHE A 1030 -23.04 24.58 -29.38
CA PHE A 1030 -23.88 24.94 -28.24
C PHE A 1030 -25.19 25.55 -28.73
N GLU A 1031 -26.27 25.25 -28.01
CA GLU A 1031 -27.65 25.74 -28.18
C GLU A 1031 -28.32 25.50 -29.55
N ASP A 1032 -29.32 24.61 -29.56
CA ASP A 1032 -30.69 25.10 -29.81
C ASP A 1032 -31.69 24.27 -28.99
N LEU A 1033 -32.52 24.95 -28.18
CA LEU A 1033 -33.47 24.31 -27.26
C LEU A 1033 -34.85 24.96 -27.41
N GLN A 1034 -35.50 24.75 -28.57
CA GLN A 1034 -36.89 25.14 -28.77
C GLN A 1034 -37.57 24.40 -29.95
N GLY A 1035 -38.88 24.21 -29.84
CA GLY A 1035 -39.74 23.64 -30.89
C GLY A 1035 -39.88 22.13 -30.82
N GLY A 1036 -41.06 21.63 -30.42
CA GLY A 1036 -41.36 20.20 -30.35
C GLY A 1036 -42.75 19.85 -30.87
N ARG A 1037 -43.07 18.56 -30.86
CA ARG A 1037 -44.43 18.02 -30.90
C ARG A 1037 -44.47 16.58 -30.37
#